data_AF-A0A543FM09-F1
#
_entry.id   AF-A0A543FM09-F1
#
_cell.length_a   1.000
_cell.length_b   1.000
_cell.length_c   1.000
_cell.angle_alpha   90.00
_cell.angle_beta   90.00
_cell.angle_gamma   90.00
#
_symmetry.space_group_name_H-M   'P 1'
#
loop_
_entity.id
_entity.type
_entity.pdbx_description
1 polymer ?
#
loop_
_entity_poly.entity_id
_entity_poly.type
_entity_poly.pdbx_seq_one_letter_code
_entity_poly.pdbx_strand_id
1 'polypeptide(L)'
;MPESLPFQTAVLATALTPTLAQLQVDQQPRLRARAFDVGRLNLALLHDLALTPQLTDAPHVTAPPGQIERAVAGADGTVYFVPQARIAERSRATRAPHVFLAKGDGGVTLQVWFDLVRHPSLPTPAQPLPVDGFTVSLLSASGGRIDFTRCDSLPPAEGADQVIGRLYCEAVVDPNTAVTMLQSDGTVFRVEGDVHYATGQTATPAPVFDPTDIKIAGPLRVPFGGLRGVGGPQRMPALVRSRALAGVRFDTAVLTGVGAVVADPAPATTWTQQTSRLSLGAADRDGVAACFPPSVMQNRAIYAQVTSGFGSEPWSEWVESPNGRFMDSPVPDQFYVLPDEYRLAFDAETRTPSMMVLLVPPRRTEGSAEPTTFGASYTLRTRFSVVPWIDPARRERLRAEIAQHAGIPYPRLLIGGARSATCQLSTVLHELGSSLVGSADAGVAVDPLGFDLVLDCTSEFYSTLSHLLVTDGVDAEVTVTLVSDGEQPLTAGVPVSLRLDRPASDVLSAELIPAPVPEPVPAPAEPGPADAPAEPVPEAAVPPVAMPVGPPTLRVANPLPYAVTVSQASVKLLVVDATLPSPIGAVDAAPAPASFTLPAAGEQPSTIDLVLTPAAADQPPLYGSVGVAFLGVDIDIDPQQVLSKAYDTGSSGAVSSEVELRCYQLEHPDVLPTELAGVFGLEVQLRRSETAEPITAFLTRDQPSIRVQVGFTLADIMAGARPEQPAFQWRRRNMTGAGSGDWSAWESITGRQLFLSPTGM
;
A
#
# COMPACT_ATOMS: atom_id res chain seq x y z
N MET A 1 10.32 22.87 -53.62
CA MET A 1 10.11 24.31 -53.85
C MET A 1 8.84 24.74 -53.14
N PRO A 2 8.86 25.94 -52.58
CA PRO A 2 8.46 26.12 -51.18
C PRO A 2 7.42 27.23 -51.02
N GLU A 3 6.83 27.32 -49.84
CA GLU A 3 6.60 28.64 -49.25
C GLU A 3 7.04 28.61 -47.80
N SER A 4 7.70 29.69 -47.43
CA SER A 4 8.60 29.84 -46.31
C SER A 4 8.19 31.08 -45.51
N LEU A 5 8.19 30.92 -44.17
CA LEU A 5 8.68 31.89 -43.16
C LEU A 5 7.82 33.16 -42.87
N PRO A 6 8.00 33.90 -41.74
CA PRO A 6 8.83 33.65 -40.51
C PRO A 6 8.34 34.25 -39.13
N PHE A 7 9.20 34.10 -38.07
CA PHE A 7 9.43 34.97 -36.86
C PHE A 7 8.31 35.02 -35.77
N GLN A 8 8.50 35.10 -34.43
CA GLN A 8 9.59 34.96 -33.45
C GLN A 8 8.98 35.08 -32.01
N THR A 9 9.57 34.38 -31.02
CA THR A 9 9.83 34.74 -29.60
C THR A 9 8.71 35.22 -28.62
N ALA A 10 8.45 34.42 -27.56
CA ALA A 10 8.34 34.82 -26.12
C ALA A 10 7.98 33.55 -25.27
N VAL A 11 8.90 32.96 -24.50
CA VAL A 11 9.25 33.22 -23.07
C VAL A 11 8.32 32.52 -22.06
N LEU A 12 8.90 31.53 -21.36
CA LEU A 12 8.65 31.01 -20.00
C LEU A 12 7.20 30.97 -19.47
N ALA A 13 6.64 29.77 -19.35
CA ALA A 13 5.89 29.25 -18.18
C ALA A 13 5.01 28.03 -18.54
N THR A 14 5.58 26.86 -18.84
CA THR A 14 4.81 25.59 -18.84
C THR A 14 5.76 24.40 -18.96
N ALA A 15 6.25 23.87 -17.83
CA ALA A 15 6.96 22.60 -17.78
C ALA A 15 6.85 21.94 -16.40
N LEU A 16 5.62 21.74 -15.89
CA LEU A 16 5.36 20.90 -14.71
C LEU A 16 4.07 20.06 -14.85
N THR A 17 3.68 19.71 -16.08
CA THR A 17 2.43 18.97 -16.31
C THR A 17 2.58 18.08 -17.55
N PRO A 18 3.43 17.03 -17.49
CA PRO A 18 2.85 15.68 -17.56
C PRO A 18 3.74 14.62 -16.86
N THR A 19 3.64 14.50 -15.54
CA THR A 19 4.18 13.32 -14.82
C THR A 19 3.16 12.69 -13.88
N LEU A 20 1.91 13.14 -13.94
CA LEU A 20 0.83 12.82 -12.99
C LEU A 20 -0.24 11.86 -13.51
N ALA A 21 -0.17 11.38 -14.77
CA ALA A 21 -1.25 10.59 -15.37
C ALA A 21 -0.87 9.15 -15.79
N GLN A 22 0.34 8.66 -15.52
CA GLN A 22 0.74 7.29 -15.86
C GLN A 22 1.50 6.61 -14.71
N LEU A 23 0.77 6.26 -13.66
CA LEU A 23 1.08 5.14 -12.78
C LEU A 23 -0.19 4.29 -12.69
N GLN A 24 -0.60 3.76 -13.84
CA GLN A 24 -1.51 2.63 -13.88
C GLN A 24 -0.78 1.43 -13.28
N VAL A 25 -1.44 0.84 -12.30
CA VAL A 25 -1.04 -0.37 -11.57
C VAL A 25 -0.92 -1.51 -12.56
N ASP A 26 0.30 -1.78 -13.02
CA ASP A 26 0.62 -2.99 -13.76
C ASP A 26 0.98 -4.10 -12.77
N GLN A 27 0.40 -5.28 -13.01
CA GLN A 27 0.55 -6.47 -12.20
C GLN A 27 1.99 -7.01 -12.30
N GLN A 28 2.84 -6.67 -11.32
CA GLN A 28 4.01 -7.49 -10.99
C GLN A 28 4.21 -7.56 -9.46
N PRO A 29 4.32 -8.77 -8.87
CA PRO A 29 4.69 -8.93 -7.48
C PRO A 29 6.22 -8.89 -7.40
N ARG A 30 6.84 -7.74 -7.05
CA ARG A 30 8.11 -7.67 -6.28
C ARG A 30 8.76 -6.29 -6.08
N LEU A 31 8.22 -5.20 -6.59
CA LEU A 31 8.76 -3.85 -6.27
C LEU A 31 7.66 -2.96 -5.69
N ARG A 32 7.38 -3.12 -4.40
CA ARG A 32 6.64 -2.13 -3.62
C ARG A 32 7.61 -0.99 -3.27
N ALA A 33 7.71 0.02 -4.12
CA ALA A 33 8.08 1.34 -3.63
C ALA A 33 7.05 1.71 -2.55
N ARG A 34 7.48 1.93 -1.32
CA ARG A 34 6.55 2.30 -0.24
C ARG A 34 5.95 3.64 -0.63
N ALA A 35 4.61 3.73 -0.72
CA ALA A 35 3.90 4.99 -1.01
C ALA A 35 4.34 6.15 -0.10
N PHE A 36 4.87 5.83 1.08
CA PHE A 36 5.49 6.76 2.01
C PHE A 36 6.72 7.50 1.44
N ASP A 37 7.60 6.84 0.67
CA ASP A 37 8.87 7.45 0.21
C ASP A 37 8.68 8.46 -0.93
N VAL A 38 7.66 8.28 -1.77
CA VAL A 38 7.34 9.21 -2.86
C VAL A 38 6.65 10.48 -2.34
N GLY A 39 5.76 10.34 -1.35
CA GLY A 39 5.13 11.50 -0.68
C GLY A 39 6.15 12.35 0.10
N ARG A 40 7.13 11.70 0.75
CA ARG A 40 8.22 12.35 1.52
C ARG A 40 9.07 13.29 0.68
N LEU A 41 9.55 12.83 -0.48
CA LEU A 41 10.45 13.60 -1.35
C LEU A 41 9.82 14.91 -1.83
N ASN A 42 8.52 14.91 -2.09
CA ASN A 42 7.81 16.10 -2.54
C ASN A 42 7.62 17.13 -1.42
N LEU A 43 7.35 16.69 -0.18
CA LEU A 43 7.14 17.60 0.95
C LEU A 43 8.43 18.28 1.42
N ALA A 44 9.54 17.54 1.48
CA ALA A 44 10.84 18.11 1.86
C ALA A 44 11.28 19.19 0.85
N LEU A 45 11.13 18.92 -0.46
CA LEU A 45 11.54 19.85 -1.50
C LEU A 45 10.69 21.14 -1.52
N LEU A 46 9.38 21.03 -1.29
CA LEU A 46 8.50 22.20 -1.15
C LEU A 46 8.84 23.01 0.11
N HIS A 47 9.19 22.33 1.20
CA HIS A 47 9.58 22.99 2.44
C HIS A 47 10.92 23.74 2.30
N ASP A 48 11.93 23.14 1.66
CA ASP A 48 13.22 23.79 1.40
C ASP A 48 13.06 25.05 0.52
N LEU A 49 12.17 24.99 -0.47
CA LEU A 49 11.81 26.16 -1.29
C LEU A 49 11.12 27.26 -0.46
N ALA A 50 10.32 26.89 0.54
CA ALA A 50 9.67 27.84 1.45
C ALA A 50 10.63 28.43 2.50
N LEU A 51 11.69 27.69 2.87
CA LEU A 51 12.74 28.17 3.79
C LEU A 51 13.71 29.15 3.12
N THR A 52 13.99 28.98 1.82
CA THR A 52 14.99 29.79 1.10
C THR A 52 14.78 31.31 1.24
N PRO A 53 13.56 31.87 1.10
CA PRO A 53 13.32 33.30 1.32
C PRO A 53 13.55 33.74 2.77
N GLN A 54 13.21 32.90 3.73
CA GLN A 54 13.39 33.19 5.16
C GLN A 54 14.88 33.22 5.54
N LEU A 55 15.70 32.43 4.86
CA LEU A 55 17.15 32.45 5.02
C LEU A 55 17.76 33.75 4.46
N THR A 56 17.21 34.29 3.36
CA THR A 56 17.67 35.55 2.79
C THR A 56 17.25 36.79 3.58
N ASP A 57 16.12 36.75 4.29
CA ASP A 57 15.62 37.81 5.16
C ASP A 57 15.69 37.41 6.64
N ALA A 58 16.90 37.05 7.10
CA ALA A 58 17.13 36.63 8.47
C ALA A 58 16.70 37.69 9.50
N PRO A 59 16.00 37.32 10.60
CA PRO A 59 15.49 38.27 11.58
C PRO A 59 16.56 39.15 12.23
N HIS A 60 16.26 40.44 12.38
CA HIS A 60 17.13 41.42 13.02
C HIS A 60 17.02 41.32 14.54
N VAL A 61 18.06 40.80 15.19
CA VAL A 61 18.09 40.55 16.63
C VAL A 61 19.08 41.45 17.36
N THR A 62 18.78 41.76 18.62
CA THR A 62 19.60 42.63 19.46
C THR A 62 20.85 41.96 20.01
N ALA A 63 20.91 40.63 20.03
CA ALA A 63 22.07 39.85 20.46
C ALA A 63 22.09 38.49 19.74
N PRO A 64 23.27 37.85 19.60
CA PRO A 64 23.36 36.48 19.11
C PRO A 64 22.52 35.50 19.94
N PRO A 65 21.74 34.60 19.30
CA PRO A 65 21.05 33.53 20.01
C PRO A 65 22.09 32.55 20.60
N GLY A 66 21.96 32.23 21.88
CA GLY A 66 22.93 31.39 22.60
C GLY A 66 22.37 30.13 23.26
N GLN A 67 21.09 30.12 23.62
CA GLN A 67 20.44 29.01 24.34
C GLN A 67 18.97 28.87 23.90
N ILE A 68 18.50 27.63 23.78
CA ILE A 68 17.12 27.31 23.34
C ILE A 68 16.02 27.79 24.30
N GLU A 69 16.35 27.99 25.58
CA GLU A 69 15.41 28.43 26.63
C GLU A 69 15.33 29.95 26.78
N ARG A 70 16.15 30.68 26.01
CA ARG A 70 16.26 32.13 26.07
C ARG A 70 15.69 32.77 24.81
N ALA A 71 14.67 33.58 25.00
CA ALA A 71 14.15 34.50 24.00
C ALA A 71 15.19 35.58 23.66
N VAL A 72 15.26 35.97 22.39
CA VAL A 72 16.08 37.06 21.88
C VAL A 72 15.16 38.17 21.40
N ALA A 73 15.37 39.39 21.88
CA ALA A 73 14.58 40.54 21.42
C ALA A 73 15.01 40.93 20.00
N GLY A 74 14.03 41.06 19.11
CA GLY A 74 14.16 41.62 17.78
C GLY A 74 14.24 43.14 17.80
N ALA A 75 14.86 43.72 16.79
CA ALA A 75 14.91 45.16 16.58
C ALA A 75 13.54 45.76 16.22
N ASP A 76 12.64 44.93 15.72
CA ASP A 76 11.24 45.18 15.41
C ASP A 76 10.30 45.07 16.63
N GLY A 77 10.84 44.69 17.80
CA GLY A 77 10.07 44.40 19.01
C GLY A 77 9.48 43.00 19.06
N THR A 78 9.64 42.20 18.01
CA THR A 78 9.26 40.77 18.00
C THR A 78 10.21 39.99 18.89
N VAL A 79 9.69 38.99 19.59
CA VAL A 79 10.53 38.08 20.38
C VAL A 79 10.85 36.86 19.52
N TYR A 80 12.12 36.55 19.34
CA TYR A 80 12.58 35.40 18.58
C TYR A 80 13.11 34.29 19.49
N PHE A 81 13.09 33.04 19.04
CA PHE A 81 13.66 31.92 19.77
C PHE A 81 14.32 30.86 18.88
N VAL A 82 15.25 30.09 19.44
CA VAL A 82 15.81 28.92 18.78
C VAL A 82 14.93 27.70 19.07
N PRO A 83 14.45 26.97 18.05
CA PRO A 83 13.68 25.74 18.23
C PRO A 83 14.39 24.72 19.12
N GLN A 84 13.64 24.04 19.99
CA GLN A 84 14.11 22.85 20.72
C GLN A 84 13.73 21.58 19.94
N ALA A 85 14.68 20.69 19.71
CA ALA A 85 14.41 19.36 19.17
C ALA A 85 13.95 18.41 20.29
N ARG A 86 12.86 17.69 20.03
CA ARG A 86 12.36 16.59 20.88
C ARG A 86 12.06 15.41 19.98
N ILE A 87 12.31 14.18 20.43
CA ILE A 87 11.89 13.00 19.66
C ILE A 87 10.37 13.04 19.47
N ALA A 88 9.93 12.92 18.24
CA ALA A 88 8.52 12.92 17.91
C ALA A 88 7.85 11.68 18.51
N GLU A 89 6.58 11.82 18.89
CA GLU A 89 5.76 10.69 19.33
C GLU A 89 5.05 10.09 18.11
N ARG A 90 5.01 8.77 18.04
CA ARG A 90 4.28 8.02 16.99
C ARG A 90 2.78 8.09 17.19
N SER A 91 2.39 8.03 18.45
CA SER A 91 1.02 8.03 18.91
C SER A 91 1.01 8.73 20.27
N ARG A 92 0.18 9.77 20.41
CA ARG A 92 -0.04 10.45 21.70
C ARG A 92 -0.62 9.51 22.74
N ALA A 93 -1.38 8.48 22.31
CA ALA A 93 -2.01 7.53 23.21
C ALA A 93 -0.97 6.66 23.93
N THR A 94 -0.01 6.12 23.17
CA THR A 94 1.02 5.24 23.73
C THR A 94 2.27 5.99 24.18
N ARG A 95 2.47 7.24 23.72
CA ARG A 95 3.72 8.01 23.83
C ARG A 95 4.93 7.25 23.28
N ALA A 96 4.69 6.37 22.30
CA ALA A 96 5.77 5.59 21.70
C ALA A 96 6.71 6.51 20.90
N PRO A 97 8.04 6.44 21.12
CA PRO A 97 8.99 7.29 20.42
C PRO A 97 9.04 6.94 18.93
N HIS A 98 9.20 7.94 18.09
CA HIS A 98 9.28 7.78 16.63
C HIS A 98 10.71 7.42 16.21
N VAL A 99 11.13 6.23 16.63
CA VAL A 99 12.45 5.63 16.40
C VAL A 99 12.25 4.23 15.83
N PHE A 100 13.05 3.83 14.84
CA PHE A 100 13.01 2.48 14.25
C PHE A 100 14.38 1.98 13.84
N LEU A 101 14.57 0.67 13.96
CA LEU A 101 15.57 -0.07 13.21
C LEU A 101 14.85 -0.80 12.08
N ALA A 102 15.06 -0.36 10.84
CA ALA A 102 14.45 -0.96 9.67
C ALA A 102 15.47 -1.81 8.91
N LYS A 103 15.10 -3.03 8.51
CA LYS A 103 15.93 -3.89 7.66
C LYS A 103 15.56 -3.70 6.20
N GLY A 104 16.53 -3.33 5.37
CA GLY A 104 16.39 -3.22 3.92
C GLY A 104 17.53 -3.91 3.18
N ASP A 105 17.52 -3.82 1.85
CA ASP A 105 18.55 -4.45 0.99
C ASP A 105 19.96 -3.87 1.25
N GLY A 106 20.04 -2.62 1.71
CA GLY A 106 21.28 -1.92 2.06
C GLY A 106 21.77 -2.14 3.50
N GLY A 107 21.14 -3.03 4.27
CA GLY A 107 21.45 -3.26 5.68
C GLY A 107 20.37 -2.74 6.62
N VAL A 108 20.75 -2.50 7.88
CA VAL A 108 19.84 -1.97 8.90
C VAL A 108 19.98 -0.45 8.95
N THR A 109 18.87 0.26 8.93
CA THR A 109 18.83 1.72 9.05
C THR A 109 18.18 2.12 10.36
N LEU A 110 18.84 3.00 11.13
CA LEU A 110 18.25 3.71 12.26
C LEU A 110 17.53 4.96 11.74
N GLN A 111 16.23 5.03 11.97
CA GLN A 111 15.37 6.12 11.54
C GLN A 111 14.79 6.82 12.76
N VAL A 112 14.86 8.15 12.81
CA VAL A 112 14.42 8.96 13.96
C VAL A 112 13.69 10.20 13.46
N TRP A 113 12.58 10.54 14.10
CA TRP A 113 11.88 11.79 13.86
C TRP A 113 12.00 12.69 15.08
N PHE A 114 12.25 13.97 14.85
CA PHE A 114 12.23 15.01 15.88
C PHE A 114 11.16 16.04 15.56
N ASP A 115 10.34 16.38 16.55
CA ASP A 115 9.55 17.60 16.50
C ASP A 115 10.45 18.77 16.94
N LEU A 116 10.44 19.84 16.15
CA LEU A 116 11.01 21.13 16.53
C LEU A 116 9.89 21.91 17.23
N VAL A 117 10.11 22.28 18.49
CA VAL A 117 9.09 22.88 19.35
C VAL A 117 9.59 24.16 20.01
N ARG A 118 8.66 25.02 20.43
CA ARG A 118 8.96 26.15 21.32
C ARG A 118 9.21 25.63 22.74
N HIS A 119 10.30 26.06 23.36
CA HIS A 119 10.57 25.74 24.76
C HIS A 119 9.47 26.32 25.68
N PRO A 120 8.95 25.58 26.68
CA PRO A 120 7.80 26.00 27.48
C PRO A 120 8.02 27.24 28.35
N SER A 121 9.28 27.65 28.61
CA SER A 121 9.58 28.91 29.32
C SER A 121 9.41 30.16 28.47
N LEU A 122 9.25 30.02 27.15
CA LEU A 122 9.22 31.13 26.20
C LEU A 122 7.80 31.68 26.04
N PRO A 123 7.65 32.99 25.77
CA PRO A 123 6.34 33.59 25.60
C PRO A 123 5.64 33.07 24.33
N THR A 124 4.33 32.84 24.40
CA THR A 124 3.50 32.38 23.27
C THR A 124 3.63 33.21 21.98
N PRO A 125 3.75 34.54 22.00
CA PRO A 125 3.92 35.33 20.77
C PRO A 125 5.33 35.25 20.16
N ALA A 126 6.29 34.54 20.77
CA ALA A 126 7.62 34.44 20.20
C ALA A 126 7.62 33.66 18.88
N GLN A 127 8.44 34.11 17.93
CA GLN A 127 8.59 33.51 16.61
C GLN A 127 9.89 32.69 16.51
N PRO A 128 9.90 31.55 15.81
CA PRO A 128 11.11 30.75 15.65
C PRO A 128 12.10 31.46 14.71
N LEU A 129 13.38 31.38 15.04
CA LEU A 129 14.45 31.74 14.10
C LEU A 129 14.55 30.67 13.00
N PRO A 130 14.87 31.06 11.75
CA PRO A 130 15.14 30.10 10.68
C PRO A 130 16.34 29.20 11.02
N VAL A 131 16.16 27.89 10.85
CA VAL A 131 17.22 26.90 11.10
C VAL A 131 17.29 25.95 9.91
N ASP A 132 18.50 25.72 9.40
CA ASP A 132 18.81 24.72 8.38
C ASP A 132 20.09 23.95 8.75
N GLY A 133 20.72 23.28 7.78
CA GLY A 133 22.04 22.67 7.96
C GLY A 133 22.07 21.58 9.05
N PHE A 134 20.93 20.92 9.29
CA PHE A 134 20.77 20.01 10.42
C PHE A 134 21.76 18.84 10.37
N THR A 135 22.40 18.57 11.51
CA THR A 135 23.16 17.34 11.72
C THR A 135 22.74 16.66 13.00
N VAL A 136 22.54 15.35 12.90
CA VAL A 136 22.18 14.53 14.06
C VAL A 136 23.22 13.44 14.26
N SER A 137 23.62 13.24 15.50
CA SER A 137 24.47 12.12 15.91
C SER A 137 23.93 11.48 17.19
N LEU A 138 23.88 10.15 17.24
CA LEU A 138 23.64 9.40 18.47
C LEU A 138 24.98 9.20 19.18
N LEU A 139 25.06 9.62 20.44
CA LEU A 139 26.25 9.53 21.28
C LEU A 139 25.94 8.65 22.49
N SER A 140 26.79 7.66 22.79
CA SER A 140 26.68 6.87 24.02
C SER A 140 27.63 7.39 25.09
N ALA A 141 27.29 7.13 26.36
CA ALA A 141 28.19 7.41 27.49
C ALA A 141 29.54 6.65 27.41
N SER A 142 29.57 5.53 26.67
CA SER A 142 30.79 4.74 26.41
C SER A 142 31.67 5.28 25.29
N GLY A 143 31.31 6.42 24.67
CA GLY A 143 32.06 7.04 23.57
C GLY A 143 31.71 6.51 22.18
N GLY A 144 30.69 5.65 22.06
CA GLY A 144 30.13 5.24 20.78
C GLY A 144 29.44 6.41 20.08
N ARG A 145 29.52 6.44 18.75
CA ARG A 145 28.94 7.50 17.92
C ARG A 145 28.36 6.93 16.63
N ILE A 146 27.14 7.33 16.31
CA ILE A 146 26.49 7.07 15.01
C ILE A 146 26.07 8.41 14.42
N ASP A 147 26.65 8.78 13.28
CA ASP A 147 26.28 9.99 12.55
C ASP A 147 25.16 9.67 11.54
N PHE A 148 24.13 10.52 11.52
CA PHE A 148 23.04 10.38 10.57
C PHE A 148 23.46 10.95 9.22
N THR A 149 23.38 10.09 8.19
CA THR A 149 23.79 10.43 6.83
C THR A 149 22.76 11.28 6.08
N ARG A 150 21.52 11.29 6.56
CA ARG A 150 20.41 12.05 5.97
C ARG A 150 19.61 12.71 7.09
N CYS A 151 19.33 14.00 6.94
CA CYS A 151 18.53 14.82 7.85
C CYS A 151 17.64 15.75 7.01
N ASP A 152 16.37 15.41 6.85
CA ASP A 152 15.43 16.17 6.02
C ASP A 152 14.51 17.02 6.91
N SER A 153 14.40 18.33 6.63
CA SER A 153 13.44 19.20 7.27
C SER A 153 12.06 19.02 6.63
N LEU A 154 11.04 18.88 7.47
CA LEU A 154 9.66 18.66 7.09
C LEU A 154 8.79 19.75 7.74
N PRO A 155 7.67 20.13 7.07
CA PRO A 155 6.73 21.07 7.67
C PRO A 155 6.20 20.53 9.00
N PRO A 156 5.74 21.42 9.90
CA PRO A 156 5.05 20.99 11.10
C PRO A 156 3.87 20.12 10.70
N ALA A 157 3.63 19.08 11.49
CA ALA A 157 2.46 18.26 11.24
C ALA A 157 1.20 19.09 11.57
N GLU A 158 0.15 19.00 10.75
CA GLU A 158 -1.04 19.85 10.86
C GLU A 158 -1.78 19.67 12.20
N GLY A 159 -1.95 20.74 12.99
CA GLY A 159 -2.70 20.69 14.26
C GLY A 159 -1.88 20.42 15.53
N ALA A 160 -0.56 20.49 15.49
CA ALA A 160 0.26 20.53 16.70
C ALA A 160 0.59 21.98 17.04
N ASP A 161 -0.19 22.55 17.97
CA ASP A 161 -0.10 23.96 18.40
C ASP A 161 1.29 24.39 18.93
N GLN A 162 2.22 23.44 19.12
CA GLN A 162 3.57 23.69 19.62
C GLN A 162 4.69 23.20 18.70
N VAL A 163 4.37 22.45 17.63
CA VAL A 163 5.37 21.93 16.69
C VAL A 163 5.47 22.92 15.54
N ILE A 164 6.65 23.52 15.40
CA ILE A 164 6.94 24.53 14.38
C ILE A 164 7.61 23.93 13.13
N GLY A 165 8.16 22.73 13.25
CA GLY A 165 8.74 21.97 12.16
C GLY A 165 9.03 20.55 12.61
N ARG A 166 9.41 19.67 11.68
CA ARG A 166 9.82 18.29 11.98
C ARG A 166 11.12 17.98 11.25
N LEU A 167 11.92 17.10 11.84
CA LEU A 167 13.16 16.61 11.26
C LEU A 167 13.07 15.09 11.11
N TYR A 168 13.38 14.57 9.93
CA TYR A 168 13.54 13.14 9.68
C TYR A 168 15.02 12.82 9.51
N CYS A 169 15.53 11.88 10.30
CA CYS A 169 16.92 11.49 10.28
C CYS A 169 17.06 10.00 9.97
N GLU A 170 18.01 9.65 9.10
CA GLU A 170 18.35 8.27 8.77
C GLU A 170 19.87 8.01 8.78
N ALA A 171 20.27 6.87 9.35
CA ALA A 171 21.64 6.36 9.39
C ALA A 171 21.66 4.86 9.05
N VAL A 172 22.59 4.41 8.20
CA VAL A 172 22.88 2.97 8.08
C VAL A 172 23.75 2.56 9.27
N VAL A 173 23.33 1.52 9.99
CA VAL A 173 23.94 1.13 11.26
C VAL A 173 24.21 -0.37 11.31
N ASP A 174 25.24 -0.73 12.06
CA ASP A 174 25.34 -2.09 12.59
C ASP A 174 24.26 -2.28 13.67
N PRO A 175 23.40 -3.30 13.56
CA PRO A 175 22.27 -3.48 14.47
C PRO A 175 22.72 -3.69 15.92
N ASN A 176 23.82 -4.40 16.17
CA ASN A 176 24.33 -4.64 17.52
C ASN A 176 24.73 -3.35 18.21
N THR A 177 25.46 -2.52 17.49
CA THR A 177 25.95 -1.23 17.97
C THR A 177 24.77 -0.32 18.28
N ALA A 178 23.83 -0.18 17.34
CA ALA A 178 22.65 0.67 17.53
C ALA A 178 21.75 0.20 18.68
N VAL A 179 21.47 -1.11 18.78
CA VAL A 179 20.69 -1.69 19.88
C VAL A 179 21.37 -1.42 21.22
N THR A 180 22.66 -1.70 21.32
CA THR A 180 23.43 -1.50 22.56
C THR A 180 23.42 -0.03 22.98
N MET A 181 23.60 0.90 22.05
CA MET A 181 23.55 2.34 22.34
C MET A 181 22.15 2.77 22.78
N LEU A 182 21.10 2.38 22.05
CA LEU A 182 19.72 2.76 22.37
C LEU A 182 19.22 2.14 23.70
N GLN A 183 19.81 1.05 24.16
CA GLN A 183 19.46 0.44 25.46
C GLN A 183 20.29 0.98 26.63
N SER A 184 21.37 1.72 26.35
CA SER A 184 22.29 2.20 27.39
C SER A 184 21.81 3.53 27.98
N ASP A 185 21.87 3.62 29.31
CA ASP A 185 21.68 4.89 30.01
C ASP A 185 22.75 5.91 29.60
N GLY A 186 22.36 7.18 29.53
CA GLY A 186 23.24 8.28 29.14
C GLY A 186 23.47 8.42 27.63
N THR A 187 22.82 7.60 26.80
CA THR A 187 22.81 7.82 25.35
C THR A 187 21.93 9.01 24.99
N VAL A 188 22.40 9.88 24.11
CA VAL A 188 21.71 11.10 23.66
C VAL A 188 21.81 11.29 22.14
N PHE A 189 20.76 11.82 21.53
CA PHE A 189 20.83 12.42 20.20
C PHE A 189 21.31 13.87 20.32
N ARG A 190 22.50 14.15 19.81
CA ARG A 190 22.96 15.52 19.61
C ARG A 190 22.40 16.01 18.28
N VAL A 191 21.49 16.97 18.35
CA VAL A 191 20.85 17.62 17.20
C VAL A 191 21.42 19.03 17.11
N GLU A 192 22.08 19.35 16.00
CA GLU A 192 22.61 20.69 15.72
C GLU A 192 21.97 21.25 14.46
N GLY A 193 21.84 22.57 14.39
CA GLY A 193 21.40 23.28 13.19
C GLY A 193 22.06 24.65 13.08
N ASP A 194 22.11 25.16 11.85
CA ASP A 194 22.64 26.47 11.52
C ASP A 194 21.51 27.49 11.64
N VAL A 195 21.59 28.35 12.66
CA VAL A 195 20.57 29.36 12.99
C VAL A 195 20.94 30.68 12.33
N HIS A 196 20.01 31.24 11.56
CA HIS A 196 20.23 32.46 10.77
C HIS A 196 19.56 33.67 11.42
N TYR A 197 20.34 34.74 11.57
CA TYR A 197 19.89 36.00 12.17
C TYR A 197 20.77 37.16 11.66
N ALA A 198 20.36 38.39 11.91
CA ALA A 198 21.21 39.56 11.67
C ALA A 198 21.38 40.37 12.96
N THR A 199 22.60 40.80 13.25
CA THR A 199 22.87 41.70 14.38
C THR A 199 23.23 43.10 13.89
N GLY A 200 22.70 44.09 14.60
CA GLY A 200 22.92 45.49 14.31
C GLY A 200 24.18 45.95 15.02
N GLN A 201 25.18 46.41 14.26
CA GLN A 201 26.31 47.11 14.85
C GLN A 201 26.01 48.60 14.79
N THR A 202 25.59 49.18 15.91
CA THR A 202 25.49 50.64 16.01
C THR A 202 26.91 51.17 15.88
N ALA A 203 27.21 51.84 14.77
CA ALA A 203 28.50 52.49 14.60
C ALA A 203 28.68 53.42 15.81
N THR A 204 29.67 53.13 16.65
CA THR A 204 30.09 54.08 17.67
C THR A 204 30.38 55.37 16.92
N PRO A 205 29.65 56.48 17.19
CA PRO A 205 29.89 57.72 16.47
C PRO A 205 31.39 58.00 16.57
N ALA A 206 32.03 58.16 15.41
CA ALA A 206 33.44 58.49 15.37
C ALA A 206 33.65 59.65 16.35
N PRO A 207 34.65 59.58 17.26
CA PRO A 207 34.86 60.65 18.22
C PRO A 207 34.87 61.97 17.44
N VAL A 208 33.97 62.88 17.80
CA VAL A 208 33.83 64.17 17.12
C VAL A 208 35.22 64.80 17.15
N PHE A 209 35.82 64.89 15.97
CA PHE A 209 37.15 65.45 15.82
C PHE A 209 37.00 66.95 16.12
N ASP A 210 37.50 67.40 17.27
CA ASP A 210 37.51 68.82 17.61
C ASP A 210 38.43 69.55 16.62
N PRO A 211 37.91 70.42 15.75
CA PRO A 211 38.73 71.11 14.75
C PRO A 211 39.75 72.08 15.37
N THR A 212 39.75 72.30 16.69
CA THR A 212 40.76 73.13 17.38
C THR A 212 42.07 72.41 17.70
N ASP A 213 42.16 71.08 17.56
CA ASP A 213 43.37 70.31 17.90
C ASP A 213 44.34 70.06 16.72
N ILE A 214 44.09 70.66 15.56
CA ILE A 214 45.01 70.56 14.41
C ILE A 214 46.14 71.59 14.52
N LYS A 215 47.19 71.25 15.28
CA LYS A 215 48.50 71.92 15.14
C LYS A 215 49.20 71.39 13.89
N ILE A 216 49.09 72.13 12.79
CA ILE A 216 49.90 71.92 11.58
C ILE A 216 51.35 72.28 11.91
N ALA A 217 52.17 71.28 12.22
CA ALA A 217 53.61 71.43 12.33
C ALA A 217 54.31 70.65 11.21
N GLY A 218 54.77 71.39 10.19
CA GLY A 218 55.89 70.98 9.34
C GLY A 218 55.58 70.61 7.88
N PRO A 219 56.51 70.91 6.96
CA PRO A 219 56.31 70.72 5.52
C PRO A 219 56.39 69.25 5.11
N LEU A 220 55.43 68.86 4.25
CA LEU A 220 55.34 67.56 3.61
C LEU A 220 56.62 67.27 2.79
N ARG A 221 57.45 66.33 3.26
CA ARG A 221 58.50 65.70 2.43
C ARG A 221 57.94 64.41 1.86
N VAL A 222 57.85 64.36 0.55
CA VAL A 222 57.55 63.16 -0.24
C VAL A 222 58.82 62.29 -0.31
N PRO A 223 58.78 60.99 0.02
CA PRO A 223 59.80 60.07 -0.46
C PRO A 223 59.28 59.27 -1.67
N PHE A 224 59.95 59.49 -2.79
CA PHE A 224 60.06 58.53 -3.89
C PHE A 224 60.97 57.37 -3.47
N GLY A 225 60.56 56.12 -3.74
CA GLY A 225 61.41 54.92 -3.70
C GLY A 225 60.81 53.80 -2.81
N GLY A 226 60.73 52.54 -3.21
CA GLY A 226 61.14 51.88 -4.44
C GLY A 226 60.45 50.51 -4.57
N LEU A 227 60.17 50.13 -5.81
CA LEU A 227 59.66 48.82 -6.21
C LEU A 227 60.84 47.88 -6.53
N ARG A 228 60.91 46.75 -5.83
CA ARG A 228 61.45 45.45 -6.28
C ARG A 228 60.43 44.42 -5.78
N GLY A 229 59.64 43.77 -6.63
CA GLY A 229 60.00 42.58 -7.42
C GLY A 229 60.16 41.39 -6.46
N VAL A 230 59.32 40.35 -6.43
CA VAL A 230 59.16 39.20 -7.34
C VAL A 230 58.07 38.31 -6.69
N GLY A 231 57.13 37.57 -7.30
CA GLY A 231 56.86 37.09 -8.66
C GLY A 231 55.45 36.46 -8.71
N GLY A 232 54.88 36.33 -9.92
CA GLY A 232 53.47 35.93 -10.19
C GLY A 232 53.22 34.41 -10.18
N PRO A 233 52.43 33.84 -11.13
CA PRO A 233 51.36 34.40 -11.96
C PRO A 233 50.04 33.60 -11.85
N GLN A 234 48.88 34.17 -12.23
CA GLN A 234 47.90 33.45 -13.08
C GLN A 234 46.73 34.34 -13.54
N ARG A 235 46.74 34.54 -14.86
CA ARG A 235 45.65 34.70 -15.83
C ARG A 235 44.21 34.82 -15.33
N MET A 236 43.55 35.93 -15.69
CA MET A 236 42.16 35.94 -16.17
C MET A 236 41.99 36.94 -17.33
N PRO A 237 41.22 36.61 -18.37
CA PRO A 237 40.94 37.52 -19.48
C PRO A 237 39.58 38.23 -19.38
N ALA A 238 39.59 39.46 -19.92
CA ALA A 238 38.58 40.10 -20.77
C ALA A 238 37.14 40.42 -20.26
N LEU A 239 36.94 41.71 -19.95
CA LEU A 239 36.07 42.66 -20.70
C LEU A 239 34.78 42.14 -21.37
N VAL A 240 33.61 42.64 -20.93
CA VAL A 240 32.57 43.27 -21.80
C VAL A 240 31.75 44.34 -21.04
N ARG A 241 31.70 45.50 -21.71
CA ARG A 241 30.85 46.70 -21.64
C ARG A 241 29.45 46.62 -21.00
N SER A 242 29.03 47.71 -20.38
CA SER A 242 27.90 48.52 -20.91
C SER A 242 27.98 49.99 -20.46
N ARG A 243 27.45 50.86 -21.33
CA ARG A 243 27.42 52.32 -21.29
C ARG A 243 25.95 52.72 -21.51
N ALA A 244 25.58 53.93 -21.06
CA ALA A 244 24.30 54.65 -21.22
C ALA A 244 23.51 54.66 -19.89
N LEU A 245 23.04 55.80 -19.36
CA LEU A 245 22.37 56.91 -20.02
C LEU A 245 22.74 58.27 -19.43
N ALA A 246 22.67 59.27 -20.30
CA ALA A 246 22.78 60.68 -19.98
C ALA A 246 21.42 61.25 -19.53
N GLY A 247 21.49 62.28 -18.68
CA GLY A 247 20.66 63.46 -18.81
C GLY A 247 19.58 63.64 -17.75
N VAL A 248 19.87 64.46 -16.73
CA VAL A 248 18.91 65.44 -16.20
C VAL A 248 19.70 66.67 -15.73
N ARG A 249 19.33 67.86 -16.26
CA ARG A 249 19.77 69.16 -15.76
C ARG A 249 18.87 69.56 -14.60
N PHE A 250 19.44 70.18 -13.57
CA PHE A 250 18.67 71.04 -12.67
C PHE A 250 19.35 72.39 -12.45
N ASP A 251 18.50 73.41 -12.52
CA ASP A 251 18.79 74.83 -12.39
C ASP A 251 19.24 75.22 -10.98
N THR A 252 20.17 76.17 -10.96
CA THR A 252 20.50 77.00 -9.83
C THR A 252 19.52 78.16 -9.73
N ALA A 253 18.68 78.21 -8.69
CA ALA A 253 18.29 79.48 -8.04
C ALA A 253 17.53 79.28 -6.71
N VAL A 254 17.78 80.24 -5.82
CA VAL A 254 16.99 80.69 -4.64
C VAL A 254 17.32 80.05 -3.29
N LEU A 255 18.24 80.74 -2.60
CA LEU A 255 18.29 80.92 -1.15
C LEU A 255 17.02 81.60 -0.63
N THR A 256 16.42 81.08 0.45
CA THR A 256 16.13 81.84 1.70
C THR A 256 15.47 80.95 2.78
N GLY A 257 16.19 80.78 3.89
CA GLY A 257 15.67 80.91 5.26
C GLY A 257 14.54 80.02 5.75
N VAL A 258 14.90 78.88 6.37
CA VAL A 258 14.31 78.43 7.65
C VAL A 258 15.44 77.73 8.42
N GLY A 259 15.70 78.16 9.66
CA GLY A 259 16.60 77.45 10.57
C GLY A 259 15.96 76.12 10.98
N ALA A 260 16.18 75.07 10.19
CA ALA A 260 15.94 73.72 10.63
C ALA A 260 17.14 73.27 11.46
N VAL A 261 16.91 72.96 12.73
CA VAL A 261 17.82 72.11 13.50
C VAL A 261 17.93 70.82 12.71
N VAL A 262 19.03 70.63 11.97
CA VAL A 262 19.36 69.33 11.39
C VAL A 262 19.64 68.45 12.58
N ALA A 263 18.62 67.69 13.01
CA ALA A 263 18.85 66.57 13.90
C ALA A 263 19.91 65.71 13.20
N ASP A 264 21.04 65.47 13.88
CA ASP A 264 22.03 64.52 13.38
C ASP A 264 21.28 63.27 12.93
N PRO A 265 21.48 62.80 11.68
CA PRO A 265 20.84 61.57 11.24
C PRO A 265 21.18 60.50 12.26
N ALA A 266 20.15 59.90 12.86
CA ALA A 266 20.33 58.80 13.80
C ALA A 266 21.33 57.82 13.17
N PRO A 267 22.34 57.36 13.92
CA PRO A 267 23.39 56.52 13.37
C PRO A 267 22.74 55.35 12.64
N ALA A 268 23.01 55.22 11.35
CA ALA A 268 22.47 54.13 10.55
C ALA A 268 23.00 52.82 11.13
N THR A 269 22.11 52.00 11.68
CA THR A 269 22.46 50.66 12.15
C THR A 269 22.71 49.79 10.94
N THR A 270 23.95 49.34 10.76
CA THR A 270 24.29 48.35 9.73
C THR A 270 24.00 46.97 10.28
N TRP A 271 23.14 46.22 9.59
CA TRP A 271 22.81 44.84 9.92
C TRP A 271 23.75 43.89 9.19
N THR A 272 24.38 42.99 9.94
CA THR A 272 25.25 41.95 9.36
C THR A 272 24.56 40.61 9.55
N GLN A 273 24.30 39.90 8.45
CA GLN A 273 23.80 38.52 8.52
C GLN A 273 24.86 37.62 9.15
N GLN A 274 24.40 36.79 10.08
CA GLN A 274 25.20 35.86 10.84
C GLN A 274 24.51 34.51 10.87
N THR A 275 25.33 33.46 10.82
CA THR A 275 24.88 32.08 11.01
C THR A 275 25.63 31.53 12.21
N SER A 276 24.92 30.90 13.14
CA SER A 276 25.52 30.24 14.29
C SER A 276 25.01 28.82 14.40
N ARG A 277 25.94 27.86 14.45
CA ARG A 277 25.62 26.46 14.66
C ARG A 277 25.34 26.21 16.14
N LEU A 278 24.11 25.85 16.46
CA LEU A 278 23.65 25.67 17.85
C LEU A 278 23.15 24.24 18.07
N SER A 279 23.32 23.73 19.30
CA SER A 279 22.65 22.51 19.75
C SER A 279 21.20 22.80 20.05
N LEU A 280 20.30 22.00 19.50
CA LEU A 280 18.85 22.10 19.66
C LEU A 280 18.32 21.17 20.76
N GLY A 281 19.20 20.40 21.42
CA GLY A 281 18.84 19.55 22.56
C GLY A 281 18.54 20.33 23.84
N ALA A 282 18.02 19.65 24.86
CA ALA A 282 17.76 20.28 26.16
C ALA A 282 19.06 20.83 26.77
N ALA A 283 19.00 22.03 27.37
CA ALA A 283 20.19 22.77 27.84
C ALA A 283 20.97 22.04 28.94
N ASP A 284 20.32 21.12 29.67
CA ASP A 284 20.92 20.36 30.77
C ASP A 284 21.70 19.11 30.30
N ARG A 285 21.55 18.69 29.04
CA ARG A 285 22.03 17.35 28.58
C ARG A 285 22.83 17.35 27.28
N ASP A 286 23.16 18.50 26.71
CA ASP A 286 23.84 18.62 25.41
C ASP A 286 23.18 17.80 24.27
N GLY A 287 21.89 17.43 24.41
CA GLY A 287 21.20 16.53 23.50
C GLY A 287 19.80 16.11 23.96
N VAL A 288 19.15 15.26 23.18
CA VAL A 288 17.84 14.65 23.45
C VAL A 288 18.05 13.23 23.94
N ALA A 289 17.50 12.87 25.10
CA ALA A 289 17.71 11.54 25.69
C ALA A 289 17.29 10.42 24.73
N ALA A 290 18.15 9.40 24.59
CA ALA A 290 18.04 8.33 23.61
C ALA A 290 18.22 6.94 24.25
N CYS A 291 17.64 6.74 25.44
CA CYS A 291 17.58 5.45 26.12
C CYS A 291 16.17 4.88 26.01
N PHE A 292 16.04 3.77 25.28
CA PHE A 292 14.80 3.06 24.97
C PHE A 292 14.92 1.60 25.41
N PRO A 293 14.90 1.30 26.72
CA PRO A 293 15.01 -0.07 27.19
C PRO A 293 13.82 -0.90 26.68
N PRO A 294 14.01 -2.15 26.21
CA PRO A 294 12.95 -3.01 25.68
C PRO A 294 11.97 -3.49 26.77
N SER A 295 12.33 -3.34 28.04
CA SER A 295 11.43 -3.58 29.19
C SER A 295 10.25 -2.60 29.21
N VAL A 296 10.38 -1.43 28.58
CA VAL A 296 9.30 -0.46 28.40
C VAL A 296 8.54 -0.83 27.13
N MET A 297 7.26 -1.19 27.30
CA MET A 297 6.40 -1.71 26.23
C MET A 297 6.41 -0.83 24.98
N GLN A 298 6.38 0.49 25.15
CA GLN A 298 6.40 1.48 24.06
C GLN A 298 7.63 1.38 23.15
N ASN A 299 8.76 0.87 23.67
CA ASN A 299 10.04 0.85 22.98
C ASN A 299 10.29 -0.44 22.20
N ARG A 300 9.51 -1.51 22.46
CA ARG A 300 9.75 -2.84 21.87
C ARG A 300 9.75 -2.82 20.34
N ALA A 301 8.84 -2.03 19.76
CA ALA A 301 8.71 -1.83 18.32
C ALA A 301 9.97 -1.28 17.63
N ILE A 302 10.87 -0.60 18.36
CA ILE A 302 12.12 -0.08 17.81
C ILE A 302 13.01 -1.24 17.31
N TYR A 303 12.98 -2.37 18.03
CA TYR A 303 13.94 -3.47 17.89
C TYR A 303 13.47 -4.62 17.00
N ALA A 304 12.20 -4.58 16.65
CA ALA A 304 11.48 -5.78 16.27
C ALA A 304 11.88 -6.38 14.90
N GLN A 305 12.62 -5.64 14.06
CA GLN A 305 13.17 -6.16 12.78
C GLN A 305 14.60 -6.70 12.88
N VAL A 306 15.28 -6.54 14.02
CA VAL A 306 16.71 -6.82 14.17
C VAL A 306 17.05 -7.78 15.30
N THR A 307 16.16 -7.96 16.28
CA THR A 307 16.43 -8.82 17.45
C THR A 307 16.20 -10.32 17.25
N SER A 308 15.73 -10.79 16.10
CA SER A 308 15.54 -12.23 15.85
C SER A 308 16.86 -13.06 15.88
N GLY A 309 18.02 -12.43 16.02
CA GLY A 309 19.32 -13.07 16.20
C GLY A 309 19.94 -12.94 17.60
N PHE A 310 19.31 -12.24 18.56
CA PHE A 310 19.95 -11.79 19.80
C PHE A 310 19.45 -12.43 21.11
N GLY A 311 18.79 -13.59 21.03
CA GLY A 311 18.64 -14.49 22.18
C GLY A 311 17.64 -14.07 23.27
N SER A 312 16.98 -12.93 23.11
CA SER A 312 15.68 -12.66 23.70
C SER A 312 14.91 -11.88 22.65
N GLU A 313 13.95 -12.53 22.01
CA GLU A 313 13.03 -11.79 21.17
C GLU A 313 12.07 -11.10 22.15
N PRO A 314 12.10 -9.77 22.33
CA PRO A 314 11.21 -9.12 23.30
C PRO A 314 9.78 -9.03 22.73
N TRP A 315 9.31 -10.07 22.03
CA TRP A 315 7.92 -10.22 21.71
C TRP A 315 7.17 -10.37 23.02
N SER A 316 6.02 -9.72 23.09
CA SER A 316 5.11 -9.94 24.19
C SER A 316 4.74 -11.43 24.19
N GLU A 317 4.76 -12.08 25.35
CA GLU A 317 4.19 -13.43 25.46
C GLU A 317 2.77 -13.41 24.86
N TRP A 318 2.37 -14.51 24.22
CA TRP A 318 1.01 -14.62 23.74
C TRP A 318 0.03 -14.44 24.89
N VAL A 319 -0.79 -13.39 24.81
CA VAL A 319 -1.83 -13.10 25.78
C VAL A 319 -3.06 -13.92 25.40
N GLU A 320 -3.50 -14.76 26.33
CA GLU A 320 -4.73 -15.52 26.17
C GLU A 320 -5.92 -14.71 26.71
N SER A 321 -6.91 -14.48 25.85
CA SER A 321 -8.16 -13.80 26.20
C SER A 321 -9.38 -14.66 25.88
N PRO A 322 -10.56 -14.35 26.47
CA PRO A 322 -11.81 -14.99 26.08
C PRO A 322 -12.16 -14.82 24.60
N ASN A 323 -11.64 -13.78 23.94
CA ASN A 323 -11.88 -13.48 22.54
C ASN A 323 -10.73 -13.95 21.62
N GLY A 324 -9.76 -14.70 22.13
CA GLY A 324 -8.65 -15.22 21.33
C GLY A 324 -7.27 -14.96 21.90
N ARG A 325 -6.25 -15.53 21.25
CA ARG A 325 -4.86 -15.24 21.57
C ARG A 325 -4.35 -14.09 20.71
N PHE A 326 -3.61 -13.19 21.32
CA PHE A 326 -2.95 -12.10 20.61
C PHE A 326 -1.55 -11.84 21.15
N MET A 327 -0.72 -11.20 20.33
CA MET A 327 0.65 -10.80 20.66
C MET A 327 0.97 -9.49 19.96
N ASP A 328 1.80 -8.65 20.57
CA ASP A 328 2.23 -7.39 19.95
C ASP A 328 3.01 -7.67 18.66
N SER A 329 2.67 -6.94 17.60
CA SER A 329 3.44 -6.95 16.36
C SER A 329 4.71 -6.09 16.50
N PRO A 330 5.75 -6.34 15.69
CA PRO A 330 6.85 -5.38 15.50
C PRO A 330 6.38 -3.97 15.11
N VAL A 331 5.20 -3.86 14.50
CA VAL A 331 4.63 -2.61 14.03
C VAL A 331 3.63 -2.08 15.07
N PRO A 332 3.82 -0.86 15.58
CA PRO A 332 2.91 -0.26 16.54
C PRO A 332 1.48 -0.16 16.10
N ASP A 333 0.64 -0.24 17.12
CA ASP A 333 -0.79 -0.36 17.01
C ASP A 333 -1.23 -1.59 16.20
N GLN A 334 -0.32 -2.51 15.88
CA GLN A 334 -0.62 -3.79 15.23
C GLN A 334 -0.37 -4.96 16.19
N PHE A 335 -1.22 -5.96 16.07
CA PHE A 335 -1.19 -7.15 16.91
C PHE A 335 -1.33 -8.38 16.03
N TYR A 336 -0.50 -9.37 16.29
CA TYR A 336 -0.67 -10.70 15.74
C TYR A 336 -1.80 -11.42 16.48
N VAL A 337 -2.65 -12.10 15.74
CA VAL A 337 -3.77 -12.89 16.25
C VAL A 337 -3.81 -14.23 15.53
N LEU A 338 -4.43 -15.21 16.16
CA LEU A 338 -4.71 -16.49 15.51
C LEU A 338 -6.05 -16.47 14.77
N PRO A 339 -6.10 -17.11 13.57
CA PRO A 339 -7.36 -17.31 12.89
C PRO A 339 -8.32 -18.16 13.73
N ASP A 340 -9.61 -17.96 13.51
CA ASP A 340 -10.64 -18.83 14.09
C ASP A 340 -10.72 -20.15 13.35
N GLU A 341 -10.47 -20.10 12.05
CA GLU A 341 -10.69 -21.20 11.14
C GLU A 341 -9.86 -20.98 9.87
N TYR A 342 -9.50 -22.05 9.18
CA TYR A 342 -9.03 -21.99 7.80
C TYR A 342 -10.16 -22.41 6.86
N ARG A 343 -10.40 -21.61 5.82
CA ARG A 343 -11.49 -21.84 4.84
C ARG A 343 -10.96 -21.90 3.42
N LEU A 344 -11.80 -22.34 2.50
CA LEU A 344 -11.51 -22.21 1.07
C LEU A 344 -11.37 -20.74 0.69
N ALA A 345 -10.28 -20.41 0.00
CA ALA A 345 -10.12 -19.11 -0.62
C ALA A 345 -11.20 -18.90 -1.68
N PHE A 346 -11.60 -17.65 -1.90
CA PHE A 346 -12.41 -17.30 -3.05
C PHE A 346 -11.50 -16.88 -4.21
N ASP A 347 -11.60 -17.56 -5.35
CA ASP A 347 -10.84 -17.20 -6.54
C ASP A 347 -11.60 -16.14 -7.35
N ALA A 348 -11.04 -14.94 -7.42
CA ALA A 348 -11.64 -13.81 -8.11
C ALA A 348 -11.69 -13.99 -9.64
N GLU A 349 -10.79 -14.77 -10.23
CA GLU A 349 -10.73 -15.00 -11.67
C GLU A 349 -11.82 -15.99 -12.10
N THR A 350 -11.86 -17.17 -11.47
CA THR A 350 -12.89 -18.16 -11.73
C THR A 350 -14.23 -17.79 -11.10
N ARG A 351 -14.25 -16.82 -10.18
CA ARG A 351 -15.42 -16.38 -9.42
C ARG A 351 -16.10 -17.53 -8.68
N THR A 352 -15.32 -18.41 -8.08
CA THR A 352 -15.77 -19.58 -7.31
C THR A 352 -14.84 -19.84 -6.13
N PRO A 353 -15.28 -20.58 -5.10
CA PRO A 353 -14.36 -21.18 -4.13
C PRO A 353 -13.20 -21.89 -4.85
N SER A 354 -11.98 -21.68 -4.37
CA SER A 354 -10.75 -22.10 -5.03
C SER A 354 -10.53 -23.60 -4.85
N MET A 355 -11.07 -24.35 -5.80
CA MET A 355 -10.96 -25.80 -5.91
C MET A 355 -10.64 -26.16 -7.36
N MET A 356 -9.69 -27.07 -7.54
CA MET A 356 -9.34 -27.62 -8.84
C MET A 356 -9.25 -29.12 -8.75
N VAL A 357 -9.80 -29.82 -9.75
CA VAL A 357 -9.72 -31.27 -9.85
C VAL A 357 -9.01 -31.63 -11.14
N LEU A 358 -7.98 -32.46 -11.02
CA LEU A 358 -7.15 -32.91 -12.11
C LEU A 358 -7.20 -34.43 -12.16
N LEU A 359 -7.36 -34.97 -13.35
CA LEU A 359 -7.19 -36.39 -13.55
C LEU A 359 -5.71 -36.71 -13.82
N VAL A 360 -5.10 -37.49 -12.95
CA VAL A 360 -3.68 -37.86 -13.01
C VAL A 360 -3.57 -39.29 -13.52
N PRO A 361 -2.81 -39.53 -14.61
CA PRO A 361 -2.53 -40.88 -15.07
C PRO A 361 -1.66 -41.63 -14.04
N PRO A 362 -1.75 -42.96 -13.99
CA PRO A 362 -0.88 -43.75 -13.11
C PRO A 362 0.58 -43.42 -13.39
N ARG A 363 1.40 -43.38 -12.32
CA ARG A 363 2.84 -43.28 -12.46
C ARG A 363 3.33 -44.50 -13.27
N ARG A 364 3.85 -44.24 -14.47
CA ARG A 364 4.47 -45.29 -15.29
C ARG A 364 5.69 -45.83 -14.55
N THR A 365 5.67 -47.12 -14.22
CA THR A 365 6.91 -47.86 -14.02
C THR A 365 7.56 -48.06 -15.39
N GLU A 366 8.85 -47.71 -15.52
CA GLU A 366 9.61 -47.86 -16.77
C GLU A 366 9.39 -49.27 -17.37
N GLY A 367 8.88 -49.32 -18.60
CA GLY A 367 8.59 -50.57 -19.31
C GLY A 367 7.14 -51.06 -19.30
N SER A 368 6.21 -50.39 -18.59
CA SER A 368 4.78 -50.70 -18.69
C SER A 368 4.13 -50.05 -19.93
N ALA A 369 3.29 -50.81 -20.64
CA ALA A 369 2.50 -50.31 -21.76
C ALA A 369 1.54 -49.21 -21.29
N GLU A 370 1.15 -48.31 -22.20
CA GLU A 370 0.19 -47.25 -21.86
C GLU A 370 -1.10 -47.83 -21.27
N PRO A 371 -1.56 -47.31 -20.12
CA PRO A 371 -2.78 -47.78 -19.48
C PRO A 371 -3.97 -47.38 -20.34
N THR A 372 -4.56 -48.37 -21.00
CA THR A 372 -5.73 -48.22 -21.88
C THR A 372 -7.05 -48.22 -21.12
N THR A 373 -7.06 -48.75 -19.90
CA THR A 373 -8.27 -48.90 -19.05
C THR A 373 -8.41 -47.82 -18.00
N PHE A 374 -9.53 -47.08 -18.07
CA PHE A 374 -9.91 -46.00 -17.16
C PHE A 374 -10.25 -46.44 -15.71
N GLY A 375 -10.33 -47.74 -15.42
CA GLY A 375 -10.98 -48.24 -14.20
C GLY A 375 -10.10 -48.51 -12.97
N ALA A 376 -8.78 -48.65 -13.11
CA ALA A 376 -7.95 -49.16 -12.01
C ALA A 376 -6.66 -48.37 -11.73
N SER A 377 -6.40 -47.29 -12.48
CA SER A 377 -5.05 -46.70 -12.49
C SER A 377 -5.01 -45.17 -12.48
N TYR A 378 -6.10 -44.49 -12.85
CA TYR A 378 -6.14 -43.03 -12.76
C TYR A 378 -6.46 -42.59 -11.33
N THR A 379 -5.77 -41.56 -10.86
CA THR A 379 -6.06 -40.90 -9.59
C THR A 379 -6.63 -39.52 -9.86
N LEU A 380 -7.58 -39.08 -9.04
CA LEU A 380 -8.10 -37.71 -9.07
C LEU A 380 -7.30 -36.88 -8.08
N ARG A 381 -6.54 -35.91 -8.57
CA ARG A 381 -5.86 -34.94 -7.73
C ARG A 381 -6.75 -33.74 -7.51
N THR A 382 -7.19 -33.56 -6.28
CA THR A 382 -7.97 -32.40 -5.86
C THR A 382 -7.07 -31.43 -5.13
N ARG A 383 -7.07 -30.16 -5.56
CA ARG A 383 -6.35 -29.07 -4.92
C ARG A 383 -7.36 -28.06 -4.36
N PHE A 384 -7.17 -27.70 -3.10
CA PHE A 384 -7.91 -26.64 -2.43
C PHE A 384 -6.93 -25.52 -2.06
N SER A 385 -7.25 -24.28 -2.40
CA SER A 385 -6.53 -23.14 -1.83
C SER A 385 -7.20 -22.75 -0.52
N VAL A 386 -6.45 -22.81 0.57
CA VAL A 386 -6.94 -22.65 1.93
C VAL A 386 -6.32 -21.38 2.52
N VAL A 387 -7.16 -20.50 3.08
CA VAL A 387 -6.74 -19.23 3.68
C VAL A 387 -7.28 -19.11 5.10
N PRO A 388 -6.55 -18.45 6.00
CA PRO A 388 -7.01 -18.21 7.35
C PRO A 388 -8.17 -17.22 7.36
N TRP A 389 -9.14 -17.44 8.25
CA TRP A 389 -10.33 -16.64 8.42
C TRP A 389 -10.52 -16.30 9.90
N ILE A 390 -10.97 -15.07 10.18
CA ILE A 390 -11.31 -14.61 11.52
C ILE A 390 -12.78 -14.23 11.50
N ASP A 391 -13.55 -14.70 12.48
CA ASP A 391 -14.92 -14.25 12.67
C ASP A 391 -14.96 -12.75 12.89
N PRO A 392 -15.59 -11.97 12.00
CA PRO A 392 -15.67 -10.52 12.15
C PRO A 392 -16.21 -10.08 13.51
N ALA A 393 -17.16 -10.83 14.12
CA ALA A 393 -17.73 -10.47 15.41
C ALA A 393 -16.75 -10.71 16.56
N ARG A 394 -16.04 -11.85 16.56
CA ARG A 394 -14.91 -12.08 17.48
C ARG A 394 -13.79 -11.07 17.26
N ARG A 395 -13.45 -10.73 16.01
CA ARG A 395 -12.41 -9.75 15.65
C ARG A 395 -12.66 -8.39 16.30
N GLU A 396 -13.90 -7.89 16.26
CA GLU A 396 -14.24 -6.63 16.91
C GLU A 396 -14.16 -6.71 18.44
N ARG A 397 -14.59 -7.83 19.04
CA ARG A 397 -14.47 -8.05 20.49
C ARG A 397 -13.01 -8.11 20.94
N LEU A 398 -12.18 -8.85 20.21
CA LEU A 398 -10.73 -8.93 20.45
C LEU A 398 -10.06 -7.56 20.28
N ARG A 399 -10.46 -6.79 19.26
CA ARG A 399 -9.97 -5.42 19.07
C ARG A 399 -10.30 -4.52 20.26
N ALA A 400 -11.53 -4.56 20.76
CA ALA A 400 -11.94 -3.77 21.91
C ALA A 400 -11.17 -4.16 23.19
N GLU A 401 -10.92 -5.45 23.38
CA GLU A 401 -10.14 -5.95 24.51
C GLU A 401 -8.68 -5.50 24.44
N ILE A 402 -8.04 -5.63 23.27
CA ILE A 402 -6.67 -5.14 23.06
C ILE A 402 -6.61 -3.62 23.22
N ALA A 403 -7.63 -2.89 22.75
CA ALA A 403 -7.70 -1.44 22.91
C ALA A 403 -7.69 -1.03 24.40
N GLN A 404 -8.45 -1.75 25.23
CA GLN A 404 -8.47 -1.55 26.67
C GLN A 404 -7.14 -1.95 27.33
N HIS A 405 -6.55 -3.07 26.90
CA HIS A 405 -5.31 -3.60 27.47
C HIS A 405 -4.10 -2.70 27.14
N ALA A 406 -3.95 -2.30 25.89
CA ALA A 406 -2.79 -1.57 25.39
C ALA A 406 -2.96 -0.03 25.42
N GLY A 407 -4.17 0.47 25.71
CA GLY A 407 -4.48 1.90 25.65
C GLY A 407 -4.44 2.47 24.22
N ILE A 408 -4.73 1.63 23.22
CA ILE A 408 -4.68 1.98 21.80
C ILE A 408 -6.12 2.11 21.29
N PRO A 409 -6.53 3.24 20.70
CA PRO A 409 -7.93 3.46 20.34
C PRO A 409 -8.49 2.43 19.35
N TYR A 410 -7.68 2.00 18.39
CA TYR A 410 -8.11 1.06 17.36
C TYR A 410 -6.95 0.16 16.89
N PRO A 411 -6.68 -0.95 17.60
CA PRO A 411 -5.59 -1.82 17.23
C PRO A 411 -5.87 -2.57 15.92
N ARG A 412 -4.87 -2.60 15.04
CA ARG A 412 -4.89 -3.36 13.79
C ARG A 412 -4.54 -4.81 14.09
N LEU A 413 -5.43 -5.72 13.71
CA LEU A 413 -5.22 -7.15 13.92
C LEU A 413 -4.72 -7.77 12.62
N LEU A 414 -3.67 -8.57 12.72
CA LEU A 414 -3.04 -9.28 11.61
C LEU A 414 -2.88 -10.75 11.99
N ILE A 415 -3.09 -11.65 11.04
CA ILE A 415 -2.77 -13.06 11.24
C ILE A 415 -1.24 -13.20 11.17
N GLY A 416 -0.63 -13.78 12.20
CA GLY A 416 0.83 -13.87 12.28
C GLY A 416 1.34 -14.39 13.62
N GLY A 417 2.63 -14.19 13.89
CA GLY A 417 3.28 -14.64 15.14
C GLY A 417 3.49 -16.16 15.25
N ALA A 418 3.21 -16.89 14.17
CA ALA A 418 3.46 -18.32 14.06
C ALA A 418 4.90 -18.58 13.60
N ARG A 419 5.59 -19.50 14.27
CA ARG A 419 6.92 -20.01 13.88
C ARG A 419 6.82 -21.07 12.79
N SER A 420 5.84 -21.95 12.89
CA SER A 420 5.53 -23.00 11.92
C SER A 420 4.08 -23.41 12.05
N ALA A 421 3.52 -24.05 11.02
CA ALA A 421 2.20 -24.65 11.08
C ALA A 421 2.24 -26.03 10.41
N THR A 422 1.47 -26.98 10.94
CA THR A 422 1.29 -28.32 10.36
C THR A 422 -0.19 -28.62 10.20
N CYS A 423 -0.59 -29.04 9.01
CA CYS A 423 -1.95 -29.47 8.73
C CYS A 423 -2.07 -30.99 8.91
N GLN A 424 -3.08 -31.41 9.66
CA GLN A 424 -3.47 -32.80 9.85
C GLN A 424 -4.92 -32.98 9.37
N LEU A 425 -5.12 -33.91 8.45
CA LEU A 425 -6.47 -34.29 8.02
C LEU A 425 -7.15 -35.10 9.12
N SER A 426 -8.48 -35.02 9.19
CA SER A 426 -9.25 -35.90 10.07
C SER A 426 -8.96 -37.37 9.74
N THR A 427 -8.97 -38.21 10.79
CA THR A 427 -8.69 -39.65 10.67
C THR A 427 -9.60 -40.34 9.65
N VAL A 428 -10.84 -39.87 9.53
CA VAL A 428 -11.82 -40.37 8.55
C VAL A 428 -11.31 -40.24 7.11
N LEU A 429 -10.74 -39.10 6.73
CA LEU A 429 -10.23 -38.91 5.37
C LEU A 429 -8.98 -39.75 5.12
N HIS A 430 -8.15 -39.93 6.15
CA HIS A 430 -6.95 -40.76 6.06
C HIS A 430 -7.32 -42.24 5.87
N GLU A 431 -8.29 -42.75 6.62
CA GLU A 431 -8.77 -44.15 6.53
C GLU A 431 -9.45 -44.47 5.20
N LEU A 432 -10.06 -43.49 4.54
CA LEU A 432 -10.72 -43.64 3.24
C LEU A 432 -9.73 -43.66 2.05
N GLY A 433 -8.42 -43.71 2.30
CA GLY A 433 -7.40 -43.89 1.28
C GLY A 433 -6.94 -42.60 0.60
N SER A 434 -7.17 -41.43 1.22
CA SER A 434 -6.54 -40.20 0.74
C SER A 434 -5.04 -40.25 0.99
N SER A 435 -4.26 -39.91 -0.05
CA SER A 435 -2.84 -39.64 0.12
C SER A 435 -2.63 -38.15 0.00
N LEU A 436 -2.24 -37.53 1.12
CA LEU A 436 -1.86 -36.13 1.14
C LEU A 436 -0.50 -35.99 0.46
N VAL A 437 -0.46 -35.28 -0.67
CA VAL A 437 0.75 -35.16 -1.47
C VAL A 437 1.81 -34.41 -0.66
N GLY A 438 2.93 -35.09 -0.35
CA GLY A 438 4.06 -34.49 0.37
C GLY A 438 4.16 -34.85 1.86
N SER A 439 3.31 -35.73 2.40
CA SER A 439 3.44 -36.24 3.77
C SER A 439 3.77 -37.74 3.81
N ALA A 440 4.63 -38.11 4.76
CA ALA A 440 5.00 -39.49 5.06
C ALA A 440 4.68 -39.88 6.52
N ASP A 441 3.64 -39.28 7.13
CA ASP A 441 2.93 -39.71 8.37
C ASP A 441 2.84 -38.65 9.51
N ALA A 442 3.52 -37.50 9.44
CA ALA A 442 3.57 -36.52 10.55
C ALA A 442 2.80 -35.19 10.33
N GLY A 443 1.92 -35.15 9.31
CA GLY A 443 1.26 -33.92 8.85
C GLY A 443 2.09 -33.17 7.81
N VAL A 444 1.48 -32.19 7.12
CA VAL A 444 2.16 -31.36 6.12
C VAL A 444 2.53 -30.03 6.74
N ALA A 445 3.80 -29.63 6.61
CA ALA A 445 4.21 -28.27 6.94
C ALA A 445 3.50 -27.30 5.99
N VAL A 446 2.77 -26.35 6.56
CA VAL A 446 1.97 -25.36 5.83
C VAL A 446 2.36 -23.94 6.21
N ASP A 447 2.10 -23.00 5.32
CA ASP A 447 2.22 -21.58 5.65
C ASP A 447 0.96 -21.14 6.42
N PRO A 448 1.08 -20.59 7.64
CA PRO A 448 -0.05 -20.12 8.45
C PRO A 448 -0.84 -18.96 7.81
N LEU A 449 -0.30 -18.30 6.79
CA LEU A 449 -1.00 -17.25 6.04
C LEU A 449 -1.87 -17.80 4.90
N GLY A 450 -1.78 -19.10 4.62
CA GLY A 450 -2.56 -19.79 3.59
C GLY A 450 -1.70 -20.81 2.84
N PHE A 451 -2.32 -21.89 2.37
CA PHE A 451 -1.62 -23.01 1.75
C PHE A 451 -2.51 -23.74 0.74
N ASP A 452 -1.89 -24.56 -0.10
CA ASP A 452 -2.62 -25.48 -0.96
C ASP A 452 -2.71 -26.86 -0.31
N LEU A 453 -3.93 -27.35 -0.11
CA LEU A 453 -4.17 -28.72 0.30
C LEU A 453 -4.39 -29.58 -0.96
N VAL A 454 -3.50 -30.55 -1.20
CA VAL A 454 -3.53 -31.41 -2.39
C VAL A 454 -3.76 -32.86 -2.01
N LEU A 455 -4.91 -33.40 -2.40
CA LEU A 455 -5.33 -34.77 -2.14
C LEU A 455 -5.27 -35.58 -3.43
N ASP A 456 -4.56 -36.72 -3.40
CA ASP A 456 -4.72 -37.75 -4.42
C ASP A 456 -5.80 -38.73 -3.96
N CYS A 457 -6.84 -38.87 -4.80
CA CYS A 457 -8.09 -39.57 -4.50
C CYS A 457 -8.32 -40.71 -5.52
N THR A 458 -8.91 -41.81 -5.07
CA THR A 458 -9.63 -42.73 -5.97
C THR A 458 -10.94 -42.08 -6.44
N SER A 459 -11.56 -42.59 -7.51
CA SER A 459 -12.89 -42.12 -7.95
C SER A 459 -13.96 -42.29 -6.87
N GLU A 460 -13.94 -43.41 -6.15
CA GLU A 460 -14.87 -43.69 -5.05
C GLU A 460 -14.69 -42.70 -3.90
N PHE A 461 -13.44 -42.48 -3.45
CA PHE A 461 -13.15 -41.50 -2.41
C PHE A 461 -13.54 -40.09 -2.84
N TYR A 462 -13.26 -39.74 -4.10
CA TYR A 462 -13.61 -38.43 -4.65
C TYR A 462 -15.13 -38.21 -4.69
N SER A 463 -15.93 -39.25 -4.99
CA SER A 463 -17.39 -39.15 -4.92
C SER A 463 -17.87 -38.85 -3.50
N THR A 464 -17.27 -39.48 -2.49
CA THR A 464 -17.57 -39.20 -1.08
C THR A 464 -17.12 -37.80 -0.69
N LEU A 465 -15.92 -37.40 -1.07
CA LEU A 465 -15.38 -36.05 -0.85
C LEU A 465 -16.29 -34.98 -1.46
N SER A 466 -16.75 -35.20 -2.69
CA SER A 466 -17.67 -34.31 -3.40
C SER A 466 -19.01 -34.15 -2.67
N HIS A 467 -19.55 -35.25 -2.15
CA HIS A 467 -20.77 -35.20 -1.34
C HIS A 467 -20.54 -34.39 -0.06
N LEU A 468 -19.45 -34.68 0.66
CA LEU A 468 -19.11 -33.97 1.90
C LEU A 468 -18.92 -32.46 1.67
N LEU A 469 -18.20 -32.07 0.60
CA LEU A 469 -18.00 -30.66 0.24
C LEU A 469 -19.31 -29.89 -0.04
N VAL A 470 -20.36 -30.60 -0.46
CA VAL A 470 -21.69 -30.05 -0.78
C VAL A 470 -22.60 -30.02 0.45
N THR A 471 -22.48 -30.98 1.38
CA THR A 471 -23.38 -31.10 2.53
C THR A 471 -22.80 -30.48 3.80
N ASP A 472 -21.80 -31.14 4.37
CA ASP A 472 -21.35 -30.90 5.75
C ASP A 472 -20.02 -30.14 5.81
N GLY A 473 -19.25 -30.21 4.73
CA GLY A 473 -17.87 -29.77 4.64
C GLY A 473 -16.87 -30.88 4.93
N VAL A 474 -15.59 -30.54 4.81
CA VAL A 474 -14.48 -31.41 5.16
C VAL A 474 -13.67 -30.76 6.27
N ASP A 475 -13.60 -31.44 7.41
CA ASP A 475 -12.89 -30.94 8.57
C ASP A 475 -11.46 -31.47 8.63
N ALA A 476 -10.53 -30.57 8.96
CA ALA A 476 -9.14 -30.85 9.28
C ALA A 476 -8.67 -29.91 10.40
N GLU A 477 -7.43 -30.06 10.87
CA GLU A 477 -6.87 -29.21 11.91
C GLU A 477 -5.46 -28.74 11.51
N VAL A 478 -5.20 -27.45 11.67
CA VAL A 478 -3.86 -26.86 11.55
C VAL A 478 -3.32 -26.61 12.95
N THR A 479 -2.28 -27.34 13.33
CA THR A 479 -1.53 -27.07 14.54
C THR A 479 -0.49 -25.99 14.26
N VAL A 480 -0.67 -24.82 14.86
CA VAL A 480 0.25 -23.69 14.75
C VAL A 480 1.21 -23.72 15.94
N THR A 481 2.52 -23.72 15.66
CA THR A 481 3.56 -23.49 16.65
C THR A 481 3.83 -22.00 16.74
N LEU A 482 3.62 -21.42 17.93
CA LEU A 482 3.71 -19.99 18.18
C LEU A 482 5.13 -19.59 18.57
N VAL A 483 5.51 -18.36 18.24
CA VAL A 483 6.73 -17.75 18.76
C VAL A 483 6.57 -17.56 20.28
N SER A 484 7.52 -18.08 21.06
CA SER A 484 7.52 -18.02 22.53
C SER A 484 8.97 -18.07 23.02
N ASP A 485 9.25 -17.35 24.11
CA ASP A 485 10.56 -17.33 24.77
C ASP A 485 10.84 -18.58 25.63
N GLY A 486 9.82 -19.43 25.86
CA GLY A 486 9.94 -20.64 26.67
C GLY A 486 10.64 -21.80 25.97
N GLU A 487 11.27 -22.69 26.76
CA GLU A 487 11.88 -23.93 26.24
C GLU A 487 10.87 -24.86 25.55
N GLN A 488 9.58 -24.77 25.91
CA GLN A 488 8.52 -25.52 25.26
C GLN A 488 7.77 -24.64 24.26
N PRO A 489 7.69 -25.05 22.98
CA PRO A 489 6.94 -24.31 21.98
C PRO A 489 5.45 -24.33 22.33
N LEU A 490 4.85 -23.14 22.43
CA LEU A 490 3.41 -23.01 22.59
C LEU A 490 2.72 -23.42 21.29
N THR A 491 1.78 -24.36 21.34
CA THR A 491 0.99 -24.78 20.18
C THR A 491 -0.48 -24.39 20.34
N ALA A 492 -1.16 -24.20 19.20
CA ALA A 492 -2.59 -23.96 19.14
C ALA A 492 -3.18 -24.69 17.93
N GLY A 493 -4.27 -25.43 18.15
CA GLY A 493 -5.07 -26.03 17.09
C GLY A 493 -6.04 -25.01 16.48
N VAL A 494 -6.07 -24.91 15.16
CA VAL A 494 -7.04 -24.11 14.43
C VAL A 494 -7.80 -25.03 13.47
N PRO A 495 -9.14 -25.08 13.54
CA PRO A 495 -9.91 -25.92 12.63
C PRO A 495 -9.77 -25.45 11.18
N VAL A 496 -9.86 -26.40 10.25
CA VAL A 496 -10.02 -26.16 8.82
C VAL A 496 -11.41 -26.67 8.45
N SER A 497 -12.23 -25.84 7.82
CA SER A 497 -13.50 -26.27 7.25
C SER A 497 -13.53 -25.96 5.76
N LEU A 498 -13.50 -27.01 4.95
CA LEU A 498 -13.57 -26.89 3.50
C LEU A 498 -15.03 -27.06 3.08
N ARG A 499 -15.67 -25.94 2.74
CA ARG A 499 -17.07 -25.87 2.33
C ARG A 499 -17.21 -25.01 1.09
N LEU A 500 -17.94 -25.49 0.08
CA LEU A 500 -18.13 -24.76 -1.17
C LEU A 500 -19.11 -23.58 -1.03
N ASP A 501 -20.05 -23.67 -0.09
CA ASP A 501 -21.01 -22.61 0.20
C ASP A 501 -20.47 -21.52 1.14
N ARG A 502 -19.34 -21.80 1.83
CA ARG A 502 -18.79 -20.92 2.87
C ARG A 502 -17.29 -20.63 2.67
N PRO A 503 -16.88 -19.98 1.57
CA PRO A 503 -15.51 -19.55 1.39
C PRO A 503 -15.14 -18.43 2.37
N ALA A 504 -13.86 -18.07 2.43
CA ALA A 504 -13.39 -16.92 3.21
C ALA A 504 -14.09 -15.62 2.74
N SER A 505 -14.75 -14.92 3.66
CA SER A 505 -15.77 -13.90 3.38
C SER A 505 -15.24 -12.46 3.24
N ASP A 506 -13.93 -12.26 3.04
CA ASP A 506 -13.34 -10.93 2.82
C ASP A 506 -13.53 -10.49 1.36
N VAL A 507 -14.77 -10.53 0.90
CA VAL A 507 -15.17 -10.40 -0.51
C VAL A 507 -15.79 -9.05 -0.85
N LEU A 508 -16.37 -8.36 0.14
CA LEU A 508 -16.98 -7.05 -0.05
C LEU A 508 -15.92 -5.96 -0.12
N SER A 509 -16.11 -5.02 -1.06
CA SER A 509 -15.30 -3.80 -1.12
C SER A 509 -16.07 -2.65 -0.46
N ALA A 510 -15.36 -1.79 0.26
CA ALA A 510 -15.94 -0.64 0.94
C ALA A 510 -15.09 0.61 0.66
N GLU A 511 -15.75 1.70 0.27
CA GLU A 511 -15.14 2.98 -0.04
C GLU A 511 -15.83 4.08 0.77
N LEU A 512 -15.04 4.90 1.45
CA LEU A 512 -15.56 6.07 2.17
C LEU A 512 -15.77 7.21 1.17
N ILE A 513 -17.02 7.59 0.97
CA ILE A 513 -17.40 8.76 0.16
C ILE A 513 -17.43 9.98 1.08
N PRO A 514 -16.58 11.00 0.83
CA PRO A 514 -16.62 12.24 1.58
C PRO A 514 -18.00 12.87 1.47
N ALA A 515 -18.52 13.41 2.57
CA ALA A 515 -19.75 14.19 2.51
C ALA A 515 -19.56 15.35 1.51
N PRO A 516 -20.57 15.65 0.68
CA PRO A 516 -20.46 16.73 -0.27
C PRO A 516 -20.12 18.02 0.48
N VAL A 517 -19.08 18.72 0.01
CA VAL A 517 -18.80 20.06 0.50
C VAL A 517 -20.00 20.90 0.11
N PRO A 518 -20.71 21.54 1.07
CA PRO A 518 -21.85 22.37 0.74
C PRO A 518 -21.37 23.40 -0.28
N GLU A 519 -22.03 23.45 -1.45
CA GLU A 519 -21.73 24.48 -2.42
C GLU A 519 -21.82 25.83 -1.68
N PRO A 520 -20.78 26.68 -1.77
CA PRO A 520 -20.82 27.97 -1.10
C PRO A 520 -22.08 28.67 -1.59
N VAL A 521 -23.04 28.88 -0.68
CA VAL A 521 -24.28 29.57 -0.99
C VAL A 521 -23.84 30.90 -1.61
N PRO A 522 -24.14 31.16 -2.90
CA PRO A 522 -23.66 32.37 -3.56
C PRO A 522 -24.13 33.52 -2.69
N ALA A 523 -23.18 34.29 -2.16
CA ALA A 523 -23.48 35.43 -1.31
C ALA A 523 -24.53 36.26 -2.05
N PRO A 524 -25.65 36.63 -1.41
CA PRO A 524 -26.69 37.41 -2.07
C PRO A 524 -26.01 38.61 -2.71
N ALA A 525 -26.12 38.73 -4.03
CA ALA A 525 -25.46 39.79 -4.78
C ALA A 525 -25.89 41.12 -4.17
N GLU A 526 -25.03 41.72 -3.36
CA GLU A 526 -25.31 43.05 -2.84
C GLU A 526 -25.47 43.95 -4.06
N PRO A 527 -26.59 44.69 -4.18
CA PRO A 527 -26.78 45.62 -5.28
C PRO A 527 -25.75 46.74 -5.14
N GLY A 528 -24.61 46.56 -5.80
CA GLY A 528 -23.55 47.56 -5.84
C GLY A 528 -24.08 48.86 -6.47
N PRO A 529 -23.78 50.03 -5.88
CA PRO A 529 -24.13 51.31 -6.49
C PRO A 529 -23.41 51.45 -7.84
N ALA A 530 -24.19 51.74 -8.89
CA ALA A 530 -23.79 51.61 -10.29
C ALA A 530 -22.66 52.55 -10.77
N ASP A 531 -22.06 53.39 -9.92
CA ASP A 531 -21.15 54.46 -10.35
C ASP A 531 -19.86 54.60 -9.50
N ALA A 532 -19.49 53.61 -8.68
CA ALA A 532 -18.23 53.68 -7.92
C ALA A 532 -17.04 53.15 -8.77
N PRO A 533 -15.93 53.92 -8.90
CA PRO A 533 -14.74 53.48 -9.61
C PRO A 533 -14.13 52.24 -8.92
N ALA A 534 -13.76 51.24 -9.71
CA ALA A 534 -13.26 49.95 -9.25
C ALA A 534 -12.01 50.12 -8.35
N GLU A 535 -12.20 50.01 -7.03
CA GLU A 535 -11.09 49.83 -6.10
C GLU A 535 -10.42 48.49 -6.37
N PRO A 536 -9.07 48.42 -6.27
CA PRO A 536 -8.34 47.17 -6.42
C PRO A 536 -8.85 46.18 -5.38
N VAL A 537 -9.48 45.10 -5.86
CA VAL A 537 -9.98 44.01 -5.02
C VAL A 537 -8.81 43.49 -4.19
N PRO A 538 -8.80 43.68 -2.86
CA PRO A 538 -7.73 43.15 -2.01
C PRO A 538 -7.66 41.65 -2.25
N GLU A 539 -6.43 41.16 -2.43
CA GLU A 539 -6.07 39.75 -2.62
C GLU A 539 -6.99 38.87 -1.78
N ALA A 540 -7.91 38.18 -2.46
CA ALA A 540 -9.04 37.53 -1.82
C ALA A 540 -8.52 36.54 -0.78
N ALA A 541 -8.74 36.86 0.49
CA ALA A 541 -8.45 35.95 1.59
C ALA A 541 -9.04 34.58 1.22
N VAL A 542 -8.17 33.57 1.13
CA VAL A 542 -8.58 32.20 0.82
C VAL A 542 -9.72 31.85 1.78
N PRO A 543 -10.94 31.61 1.28
CA PRO A 543 -12.06 31.35 2.15
C PRO A 543 -11.71 30.15 3.03
N PRO A 544 -12.04 30.17 4.34
CA PRO A 544 -11.80 29.04 5.21
C PRO A 544 -12.39 27.79 4.55
N VAL A 545 -11.58 26.74 4.41
CA VAL A 545 -12.00 25.48 3.79
C VAL A 545 -13.25 25.01 4.53
N ALA A 546 -14.40 25.09 3.85
CA ALA A 546 -15.66 24.69 4.45
C ALA A 546 -15.58 23.19 4.74
N MET A 547 -15.58 22.84 6.02
CA MET A 547 -15.67 21.46 6.46
C MET A 547 -16.92 20.83 5.83
N PRO A 548 -16.82 19.62 5.25
CA PRO A 548 -17.98 18.97 4.64
C PRO A 548 -19.10 18.82 5.69
N VAL A 549 -20.27 19.39 5.38
CA VAL A 549 -21.42 19.42 6.29
C VAL A 549 -22.33 18.26 5.93
N GLY A 550 -22.13 17.11 6.58
CA GLY A 550 -22.99 15.94 6.42
C GLY A 550 -22.39 14.67 7.03
N PRO A 551 -23.22 13.66 7.33
CA PRO A 551 -22.71 12.36 7.76
C PRO A 551 -21.86 11.74 6.64
N PRO A 552 -20.69 11.14 6.95
CA PRO A 552 -19.92 10.40 5.97
C PRO A 552 -20.75 9.23 5.42
N THR A 553 -20.53 8.88 4.16
CA THR A 553 -21.22 7.75 3.51
C THR A 553 -20.21 6.68 3.17
N LEU A 554 -20.50 5.42 3.48
CA LEU A 554 -19.69 4.28 3.10
C LEU A 554 -20.37 3.54 1.94
N ARG A 555 -19.77 3.56 0.75
CA ARG A 555 -20.24 2.76 -0.37
C ARG A 555 -19.68 1.35 -0.27
N VAL A 556 -20.56 0.37 -0.23
CA VAL A 556 -20.21 -1.05 -0.22
C VAL A 556 -20.60 -1.65 -1.56
N ALA A 557 -19.69 -2.41 -2.17
CA ALA A 557 -19.93 -3.08 -3.44
C ALA A 557 -19.65 -4.58 -3.34
N ASN A 558 -20.50 -5.36 -4.00
CA ASN A 558 -20.35 -6.80 -4.13
C ASN A 558 -19.69 -7.14 -5.49
N PRO A 559 -18.42 -7.58 -5.51
CA PRO A 559 -17.76 -7.97 -6.74
C PRO A 559 -18.07 -9.43 -7.15
N LEU A 560 -18.78 -10.19 -6.32
CA LEU A 560 -19.04 -11.61 -6.56
C LEU A 560 -20.21 -11.84 -7.52
N PRO A 561 -20.22 -12.91 -8.33
CA PRO A 561 -21.36 -13.26 -9.18
C PRO A 561 -22.51 -13.92 -8.39
N TYR A 562 -22.51 -13.79 -7.07
CA TYR A 562 -23.48 -14.38 -6.15
C TYR A 562 -24.06 -13.26 -5.29
N ALA A 563 -25.32 -13.41 -4.87
CA ALA A 563 -25.89 -12.49 -3.90
C ALA A 563 -25.18 -12.64 -2.55
N VAL A 564 -24.96 -11.52 -1.86
CA VAL A 564 -24.33 -11.48 -0.54
C VAL A 564 -25.26 -10.81 0.44
N THR A 565 -25.56 -11.50 1.53
CA THR A 565 -26.34 -10.95 2.64
C THR A 565 -25.41 -10.62 3.80
N VAL A 566 -25.53 -9.40 4.32
CA VAL A 566 -24.82 -8.93 5.51
C VAL A 566 -25.84 -8.73 6.62
N SER A 567 -25.71 -9.51 7.68
CA SER A 567 -26.62 -9.44 8.83
C SER A 567 -26.44 -8.17 9.66
N GLN A 568 -25.20 -7.67 9.76
CA GLN A 568 -24.91 -6.42 10.47
C GLN A 568 -23.59 -5.80 9.99
N ALA A 569 -23.56 -4.49 9.75
CA ALA A 569 -22.34 -3.72 9.58
C ALA A 569 -21.95 -3.05 10.92
N SER A 570 -20.72 -3.27 11.37
CA SER A 570 -20.10 -2.58 12.50
C SER A 570 -19.10 -1.56 11.95
N VAL A 571 -19.30 -0.27 12.25
CA VAL A 571 -18.50 0.83 11.71
C VAL A 571 -17.93 1.68 12.83
N LYS A 572 -16.62 1.93 12.74
CA LYS A 572 -15.85 2.78 13.65
C LYS A 572 -15.21 3.90 12.85
N LEU A 573 -15.52 5.15 13.17
CA LEU A 573 -14.87 6.31 12.59
C LEU A 573 -13.58 6.59 13.36
N LEU A 574 -12.45 6.59 12.66
CA LEU A 574 -11.14 6.75 13.27
C LEU A 574 -10.80 8.23 13.32
N VAL A 575 -10.77 8.75 14.55
CA VAL A 575 -10.43 10.15 14.83
C VAL A 575 -8.95 10.33 14.61
N VAL A 576 -8.62 11.23 13.70
CA VAL A 576 -7.23 11.57 13.43
C VAL A 576 -6.90 12.91 14.03
N ASP A 577 -5.70 12.97 14.57
CA ASP A 577 -5.00 14.23 14.72
C ASP A 577 -4.18 14.38 13.44
N ALA A 578 -4.29 15.50 12.73
CA ALA A 578 -3.56 15.69 11.48
C ALA A 578 -2.02 15.70 11.71
N THR A 579 -1.56 15.65 12.96
CA THR A 579 -0.15 15.49 13.33
C THR A 579 0.36 14.07 13.49
N LEU A 580 -0.54 13.10 13.62
CA LEU A 580 -0.19 11.74 13.98
C LEU A 580 -0.50 10.76 12.86
N PRO A 581 0.43 9.81 12.60
CA PRO A 581 0.19 8.75 11.62
C PRO A 581 -0.84 7.71 12.11
N SER A 582 -1.14 7.67 13.40
CA SER A 582 -2.08 6.74 14.03
C SER A 582 -3.34 7.45 14.53
N PRO A 583 -4.52 6.80 14.51
CA PRO A 583 -5.74 7.33 15.11
C PRO A 583 -5.57 7.64 16.60
N ILE A 584 -6.06 8.80 17.04
CA ILE A 584 -6.09 9.19 18.47
C ILE A 584 -7.36 8.74 19.19
N GLY A 585 -8.36 8.31 18.42
CA GLY A 585 -9.66 7.91 18.93
C GLY A 585 -10.39 7.03 17.92
N ALA A 586 -11.39 6.29 18.39
CA ALA A 586 -12.34 5.59 17.54
C ALA A 586 -13.74 5.85 18.09
N VAL A 587 -14.65 6.28 17.23
CA VAL A 587 -16.04 6.59 17.57
C VAL A 587 -16.93 5.59 16.86
N ASP A 588 -17.85 4.96 17.60
CA ASP A 588 -18.89 4.13 16.98
C ASP A 588 -19.73 4.95 16.02
N ALA A 589 -19.99 4.42 14.83
CA ALA A 589 -20.95 5.00 13.90
C ALA A 589 -22.03 3.97 13.58
N ALA A 590 -23.28 4.39 13.69
CA ALA A 590 -24.42 3.58 13.30
C ALA A 590 -24.59 3.69 11.77
N PRO A 591 -24.39 2.60 11.00
CA PRO A 591 -24.68 2.59 9.58
C PRO A 591 -26.18 2.45 9.34
N ALA A 592 -26.70 3.17 8.34
CA ALA A 592 -28.07 3.03 7.85
C ALA A 592 -28.06 2.72 6.34
N PRO A 593 -28.57 1.56 5.90
CA PRO A 593 -29.10 0.47 6.74
C PRO A 593 -27.99 -0.31 7.48
N ALA A 594 -28.34 -0.95 8.61
CA ALA A 594 -27.40 -1.75 9.39
C ALA A 594 -27.19 -3.17 8.81
N SER A 595 -28.18 -3.69 8.10
CA SER A 595 -28.16 -4.97 7.38
C SER A 595 -28.61 -4.76 5.95
N PHE A 596 -28.12 -5.57 5.03
CA PHE A 596 -28.45 -5.43 3.61
C PHE A 596 -28.14 -6.70 2.83
N THR A 597 -28.76 -6.84 1.67
CA THR A 597 -28.41 -7.84 0.65
C THR A 597 -27.98 -7.12 -0.60
N LEU A 598 -26.81 -7.47 -1.12
CA LEU A 598 -26.33 -7.01 -2.42
C LEU A 598 -26.54 -8.13 -3.44
N PRO A 599 -27.15 -7.85 -4.60
CA PRO A 599 -27.32 -8.84 -5.65
C PRO A 599 -25.96 -9.23 -6.27
N ALA A 600 -25.98 -10.23 -7.15
CA ALA A 600 -24.79 -10.66 -7.88
C ALA A 600 -24.19 -9.55 -8.75
N ALA A 601 -22.87 -9.58 -8.94
CA ALA A 601 -22.15 -8.65 -9.80
C ALA A 601 -22.69 -8.73 -11.24
N GLY A 602 -23.19 -7.60 -11.74
CA GLY A 602 -23.87 -7.49 -13.03
C GLY A 602 -25.37 -7.22 -12.89
N GLU A 603 -25.96 -7.47 -11.73
CA GLU A 603 -27.33 -7.09 -11.39
C GLU A 603 -27.33 -5.72 -10.66
N GLN A 604 -28.33 -4.89 -10.94
CA GLN A 604 -28.44 -3.54 -10.36
C GLN A 604 -29.46 -3.52 -9.21
N PRO A 605 -29.16 -2.86 -8.07
CA PRO A 605 -27.90 -2.16 -7.75
C PRO A 605 -26.85 -3.10 -7.14
N SER A 606 -25.63 -3.17 -7.69
CA SER A 606 -24.51 -3.97 -7.13
C SER A 606 -23.76 -3.27 -5.99
N THR A 607 -24.23 -2.07 -5.62
CA THR A 607 -23.64 -1.22 -4.58
C THR A 607 -24.72 -0.67 -3.66
N ILE A 608 -24.37 -0.46 -2.39
CA ILE A 608 -25.22 0.21 -1.41
C ILE A 608 -24.44 1.30 -0.69
N ASP A 609 -25.07 2.44 -0.47
CA ASP A 609 -24.49 3.55 0.29
C ASP A 609 -25.01 3.49 1.73
N LEU A 610 -24.11 3.33 2.70
CA LEU A 610 -24.42 3.32 4.12
C LEU A 610 -24.17 4.71 4.71
N VAL A 611 -25.23 5.37 5.18
CA VAL A 611 -25.09 6.66 5.87
C VAL A 611 -24.60 6.41 7.29
N LEU A 612 -23.47 7.01 7.66
CA LEU A 612 -22.83 6.79 8.95
C LEU A 612 -23.20 7.89 9.93
N THR A 613 -23.89 7.53 11.02
CA THR A 613 -24.22 8.47 12.11
C THR A 613 -23.28 8.25 13.30
N PRO A 614 -22.33 9.14 13.59
CA PRO A 614 -21.45 9.01 14.75
C PRO A 614 -22.24 9.00 16.06
N ALA A 615 -21.85 8.17 17.02
CA ALA A 615 -22.41 8.16 18.37
C ALA A 615 -22.01 9.44 19.12
N ALA A 616 -22.93 10.41 19.15
CA ALA A 616 -22.94 11.65 19.94
C ALA A 616 -21.55 12.28 20.22
N ALA A 617 -21.07 13.10 19.29
CA ALA A 617 -20.02 14.08 19.57
C ALA A 617 -20.65 15.47 19.49
N ASP A 618 -20.62 16.24 20.58
CA ASP A 618 -21.09 17.63 20.64
C ASP A 618 -20.36 18.53 19.62
N GLN A 619 -19.17 18.11 19.18
CA GLN A 619 -18.45 18.64 18.02
C GLN A 619 -17.87 17.46 17.24
N PRO A 620 -18.17 17.29 15.93
CA PRO A 620 -17.64 16.17 15.16
C PRO A 620 -16.13 16.35 15.00
N PRO A 621 -15.30 15.44 15.54
CA PRO A 621 -13.86 15.49 15.32
C PRO A 621 -13.53 15.20 13.84
N LEU A 622 -12.32 15.54 13.42
CA LEU A 622 -11.81 15.15 12.10
C LEU A 622 -11.62 13.63 12.05
N TYR A 623 -12.25 12.98 11.08
CA TYR A 623 -12.11 11.56 10.80
C TYR A 623 -11.21 11.37 9.58
N GLY A 624 -10.13 10.61 9.72
CA GLY A 624 -9.18 10.38 8.61
C GLY A 624 -9.35 9.01 7.94
N SER A 625 -10.04 8.09 8.61
CA SER A 625 -10.31 6.75 8.07
C SER A 625 -11.50 6.10 8.77
N VAL A 626 -11.94 4.95 8.24
CA VAL A 626 -13.06 4.18 8.76
C VAL A 626 -12.63 2.73 8.94
N GLY A 627 -12.93 2.17 10.11
CA GLY A 627 -12.87 0.75 10.38
C GLY A 627 -14.24 0.12 10.12
N VAL A 628 -14.31 -0.91 9.28
CA VAL A 628 -15.56 -1.59 8.93
C VAL A 628 -15.41 -3.08 9.14
N ALA A 629 -16.43 -3.69 9.76
CA ALA A 629 -16.58 -5.13 9.83
C ALA A 629 -18.01 -5.53 9.45
N PHE A 630 -18.12 -6.42 8.47
CA PHE A 630 -19.39 -7.02 8.07
C PHE A 630 -19.57 -8.33 8.83
N LEU A 631 -20.62 -8.40 9.64
CA LEU A 631 -20.94 -9.53 10.50
C LEU A 631 -22.06 -10.37 9.87
N GLY A 632 -21.98 -11.69 10.05
CA GLY A 632 -22.97 -12.62 9.50
C GLY A 632 -23.08 -12.48 7.98
N VAL A 633 -21.93 -12.48 7.30
CA VAL A 633 -21.85 -12.49 5.83
C VAL A 633 -22.21 -13.88 5.33
N ASP A 634 -23.26 -13.94 4.52
CA ASP A 634 -23.75 -15.14 3.87
C ASP A 634 -23.71 -14.93 2.36
N ILE A 635 -23.20 -15.91 1.61
CA ILE A 635 -23.07 -15.82 0.15
C ILE A 635 -23.96 -16.90 -0.43
N ASP A 636 -24.91 -16.51 -1.28
CA ASP A 636 -25.86 -17.42 -1.93
C ASP A 636 -25.16 -18.20 -3.05
N ILE A 637 -24.35 -19.17 -2.65
CA ILE A 637 -23.59 -20.06 -3.52
C ILE A 637 -24.28 -21.42 -3.53
N ASP A 638 -24.68 -21.88 -4.71
CA ASP A 638 -25.04 -23.28 -4.91
C ASP A 638 -23.77 -24.15 -4.99
N PRO A 639 -23.47 -24.96 -3.97
CA PRO A 639 -22.26 -25.77 -3.94
C PRO A 639 -22.20 -26.80 -5.09
N GLN A 640 -23.35 -27.25 -5.62
CA GLN A 640 -23.38 -28.16 -6.76
C GLN A 640 -22.93 -27.46 -8.04
N GLN A 641 -23.31 -26.19 -8.23
CA GLN A 641 -22.86 -25.39 -9.37
C GLN A 641 -21.35 -25.11 -9.30
N VAL A 642 -20.82 -24.83 -8.11
CA VAL A 642 -19.37 -24.69 -7.91
C VAL A 642 -18.64 -25.95 -8.31
N LEU A 643 -19.12 -27.11 -7.84
CA LEU A 643 -18.51 -28.40 -8.14
C LEU A 643 -18.60 -28.73 -9.64
N SER A 644 -19.74 -28.47 -10.29
CA SER A 644 -19.89 -28.62 -11.74
C SER A 644 -18.88 -27.75 -12.48
N LYS A 645 -18.71 -26.49 -12.07
CA LYS A 645 -17.75 -25.59 -12.68
C LYS A 645 -16.31 -26.08 -12.47
N ALA A 646 -15.99 -26.64 -11.31
CA ALA A 646 -14.68 -27.25 -11.05
C ALA A 646 -14.41 -28.46 -11.97
N TYR A 647 -15.45 -29.18 -12.40
CA TYR A 647 -15.31 -30.23 -13.41
C TYR A 647 -15.11 -29.70 -14.83
N ASP A 648 -15.76 -28.59 -15.16
CA ASP A 648 -15.63 -27.95 -16.46
C ASP A 648 -14.26 -27.29 -16.65
N THR A 649 -13.71 -26.69 -15.58
CA THR A 649 -12.36 -26.10 -15.58
C THR A 649 -11.27 -27.13 -15.33
N GLY A 650 -11.62 -28.27 -14.72
CA GLY A 650 -10.71 -29.37 -14.45
C GLY A 650 -10.08 -29.92 -15.73
N SER A 651 -8.75 -29.92 -15.78
CA SER A 651 -8.04 -30.50 -16.93
C SER A 651 -8.18 -32.02 -16.93
N SER A 652 -8.72 -32.53 -18.03
CA SER A 652 -8.76 -33.95 -18.37
C SER A 652 -7.81 -34.29 -19.50
N GLY A 653 -6.91 -33.38 -19.88
CA GLY A 653 -6.26 -33.30 -21.20
C GLY A 653 -5.51 -34.53 -21.71
N ALA A 654 -5.38 -35.59 -20.90
CA ALA A 654 -4.83 -36.88 -21.29
C ALA A 654 -5.88 -37.93 -21.71
N VAL A 655 -7.18 -37.71 -21.49
CA VAL A 655 -8.21 -38.74 -21.73
C VAL A 655 -8.94 -38.47 -23.04
N SER A 656 -8.60 -39.29 -24.03
CA SER A 656 -9.32 -39.37 -25.29
C SER A 656 -9.62 -40.83 -25.62
N SER A 657 -10.63 -41.05 -26.44
CA SER A 657 -10.89 -42.35 -27.06
C SER A 657 -10.77 -42.21 -28.57
N GLU A 658 -10.06 -43.16 -29.18
CA GLU A 658 -10.00 -43.26 -30.62
C GLU A 658 -11.26 -43.97 -31.14
N VAL A 659 -12.07 -43.24 -31.91
CA VAL A 659 -13.26 -43.76 -32.59
C VAL A 659 -12.94 -43.97 -34.06
N GLU A 660 -13.07 -45.21 -34.53
CA GLU A 660 -12.90 -45.58 -35.93
C GLU A 660 -14.23 -45.43 -36.67
N LEU A 661 -14.27 -44.49 -37.62
CA LEU A 661 -15.39 -44.31 -38.53
C LEU A 661 -15.12 -45.13 -39.79
N ARG A 662 -16.07 -45.96 -40.22
CA ARG A 662 -15.93 -46.81 -41.40
C ARG A 662 -17.17 -46.72 -42.28
N CYS A 663 -16.99 -46.61 -43.60
CA CYS A 663 -18.09 -46.72 -44.54
C CYS A 663 -17.80 -47.79 -45.60
N TYR A 664 -18.44 -48.95 -45.45
CA TYR A 664 -18.29 -50.08 -46.36
C TYR A 664 -18.65 -49.71 -47.82
N GLN A 665 -19.68 -48.89 -48.02
CA GLN A 665 -20.13 -48.49 -49.35
C GLN A 665 -19.17 -47.53 -50.06
N LEU A 666 -18.33 -46.79 -49.32
CA LEU A 666 -17.25 -45.99 -49.92
C LEU A 666 -16.03 -46.86 -50.26
N GLU A 667 -15.77 -47.91 -49.47
CA GLU A 667 -14.72 -48.91 -49.75
C GLU A 667 -15.07 -49.78 -50.96
N HIS A 668 -16.37 -50.08 -51.15
CA HIS A 668 -16.90 -50.91 -52.24
C HIS A 668 -17.96 -50.13 -53.05
N PRO A 669 -17.54 -49.19 -53.90
CA PRO A 669 -18.47 -48.33 -54.63
C PRO A 669 -19.37 -49.07 -55.62
N ASP A 670 -19.02 -50.31 -56.00
CA ASP A 670 -19.84 -51.23 -56.81
C ASP A 670 -21.11 -51.72 -56.09
N VAL A 671 -21.15 -51.60 -54.76
CA VAL A 671 -22.29 -51.99 -53.91
C VAL A 671 -23.25 -50.81 -53.65
N LEU A 672 -22.89 -49.58 -54.08
CA LEU A 672 -23.77 -48.42 -53.95
C LEU A 672 -25.01 -48.56 -54.85
N PRO A 673 -26.23 -48.33 -54.33
CA PRO A 673 -27.43 -48.20 -55.16
C PRO A 673 -27.22 -47.16 -56.25
N THR A 674 -27.79 -47.38 -57.44
CA THR A 674 -27.61 -46.49 -58.61
C THR A 674 -28.00 -45.04 -58.31
N GLU A 675 -28.99 -44.84 -57.43
CA GLU A 675 -29.43 -43.54 -56.94
C GLU A 675 -28.31 -42.78 -56.20
N LEU A 676 -27.41 -43.50 -55.51
CA LEU A 676 -26.30 -42.94 -54.73
C LEU A 676 -24.96 -42.95 -55.50
N ALA A 677 -24.95 -43.27 -56.79
CA ALA A 677 -23.73 -43.37 -57.59
C ALA A 677 -22.90 -42.07 -57.62
N GLY A 678 -23.56 -40.92 -57.45
CA GLY A 678 -22.95 -39.58 -57.39
C GLY A 678 -22.29 -39.24 -56.05
N VAL A 679 -22.44 -40.07 -55.01
CA VAL A 679 -21.81 -39.87 -53.70
C VAL A 679 -20.35 -40.30 -53.76
N PHE A 680 -19.43 -39.37 -53.47
CA PHE A 680 -17.99 -39.64 -53.41
C PHE A 680 -17.42 -39.60 -52.00
N GLY A 681 -18.19 -39.11 -51.02
CA GLY A 681 -17.78 -39.05 -49.63
C GLY A 681 -18.93 -38.79 -48.65
N LEU A 682 -18.61 -38.85 -47.36
CA LEU A 682 -19.49 -38.49 -46.26
C LEU A 682 -18.78 -37.45 -45.38
N GLU A 683 -19.52 -36.41 -45.02
CA GLU A 683 -19.14 -35.52 -43.93
C GLU A 683 -19.88 -35.98 -42.67
N VAL A 684 -19.12 -36.24 -41.60
CA VAL A 684 -19.61 -36.80 -40.34
C VAL A 684 -19.30 -35.82 -39.23
N GLN A 685 -20.28 -35.57 -38.37
CA GLN A 685 -20.08 -34.84 -37.12
C GLN A 685 -20.30 -35.76 -35.94
N LEU A 686 -19.40 -35.70 -34.96
CA LEU A 686 -19.48 -36.40 -33.69
C LEU A 686 -19.49 -35.38 -32.55
N ARG A 687 -20.39 -35.51 -31.59
CA ARG A 687 -20.36 -34.73 -30.35
C ARG A 687 -20.65 -35.62 -29.16
N ARG A 688 -19.96 -35.39 -28.04
CA ARG A 688 -20.14 -36.19 -26.81
C ARG A 688 -21.45 -35.90 -26.09
N SER A 689 -21.90 -34.65 -26.13
CA SER A 689 -23.13 -34.15 -25.52
C SER A 689 -23.76 -33.11 -26.44
N GLU A 690 -25.00 -32.72 -26.17
CA GLU A 690 -25.70 -31.71 -26.98
C GLU A 690 -25.02 -30.34 -26.95
N THR A 691 -24.34 -30.02 -25.85
CA THR A 691 -23.63 -28.76 -25.61
C THR A 691 -22.18 -28.77 -26.09
N ALA A 692 -21.62 -29.95 -26.39
CA ALA A 692 -20.24 -30.06 -26.86
C ALA A 692 -20.09 -29.65 -28.32
N GLU A 693 -18.97 -28.99 -28.62
CA GLU A 693 -18.60 -28.66 -29.99
C GLU A 693 -18.40 -29.94 -30.83
N PRO A 694 -19.04 -30.04 -32.02
CA PRO A 694 -18.96 -31.23 -32.83
C PRO A 694 -17.62 -31.36 -33.55
N ILE A 695 -16.98 -32.52 -33.42
CA ILE A 695 -15.81 -32.92 -34.19
C ILE A 695 -16.27 -33.31 -35.60
N THR A 696 -15.71 -32.67 -36.63
CA THR A 696 -16.04 -32.98 -38.03
C THR A 696 -14.97 -33.87 -38.66
N ALA A 697 -15.41 -34.93 -39.34
CA ALA A 697 -14.56 -35.87 -40.05
C ALA A 697 -15.10 -36.12 -41.47
N PHE A 698 -14.19 -36.39 -42.40
CA PHE A 698 -14.52 -36.64 -43.80
C PHE A 698 -14.10 -38.05 -44.19
N LEU A 699 -15.01 -38.79 -44.79
CA LEU A 699 -14.77 -40.10 -45.37
C LEU A 699 -14.91 -39.96 -46.89
N THR A 700 -13.98 -40.51 -47.65
CA THR A 700 -13.99 -40.48 -49.12
C THR A 700 -13.75 -41.88 -49.66
N ARG A 701 -13.84 -42.07 -50.97
CA ARG A 701 -13.49 -43.37 -51.59
C ARG A 701 -12.02 -43.75 -51.39
N ASP A 702 -11.13 -42.77 -51.37
CA ASP A 702 -9.69 -42.99 -51.14
C ASP A 702 -9.36 -43.23 -49.65
N GLN A 703 -10.24 -42.74 -48.76
CA GLN A 703 -10.14 -42.90 -47.32
C GLN A 703 -11.51 -43.31 -46.73
N PRO A 704 -11.93 -44.58 -46.92
CA PRO A 704 -13.25 -45.05 -46.49
C PRO A 704 -13.31 -45.31 -44.99
N SER A 705 -12.19 -45.18 -44.28
CA SER A 705 -12.10 -45.18 -42.84
C SER A 705 -11.19 -44.08 -42.31
N ILE A 706 -11.55 -43.51 -41.17
CA ILE A 706 -10.74 -42.52 -40.46
C ILE A 706 -10.87 -42.76 -38.95
N ARG A 707 -9.80 -42.49 -38.21
CA ARG A 707 -9.80 -42.54 -36.76
C ARG A 707 -9.86 -41.13 -36.20
N VAL A 708 -10.78 -40.89 -35.29
CA VAL A 708 -11.05 -39.58 -34.69
C VAL A 708 -10.82 -39.68 -33.19
N GLN A 709 -10.07 -38.73 -32.63
CA GLN A 709 -9.86 -38.64 -31.19
C GLN A 709 -11.02 -37.87 -30.55
N VAL A 710 -11.77 -38.52 -29.67
CA VAL A 710 -12.84 -37.92 -28.90
C VAL A 710 -12.32 -37.65 -27.48
N GLY A 711 -12.12 -36.37 -27.16
CA GLY A 711 -11.66 -35.94 -25.84
C GLY A 711 -12.78 -35.96 -24.80
N PHE A 712 -12.48 -36.53 -23.62
CA PHE A 712 -13.38 -36.54 -22.47
C PHE A 712 -12.98 -35.43 -21.52
N THR A 713 -13.93 -34.63 -21.05
CA THR A 713 -13.76 -33.77 -19.87
C THR A 713 -13.86 -34.57 -18.58
N LEU A 714 -13.40 -33.97 -17.49
CA LEU A 714 -13.64 -34.55 -16.17
C LEU A 714 -15.14 -34.62 -15.87
N ALA A 715 -15.92 -33.62 -16.28
CA ALA A 715 -17.38 -33.65 -16.18
C ALA A 715 -18.00 -34.87 -16.86
N ASP A 716 -17.57 -35.19 -18.09
CA ASP A 716 -18.05 -36.38 -18.81
C ASP A 716 -17.76 -37.66 -18.01
N ILE A 717 -16.54 -37.78 -17.51
CA ILE A 717 -16.08 -38.92 -16.71
C ILE A 717 -16.91 -39.07 -15.44
N MET A 718 -17.13 -37.97 -14.71
CA MET A 718 -17.92 -37.96 -13.47
C MET A 718 -19.40 -38.25 -13.74
N ALA A 719 -19.91 -37.89 -14.91
CA ALA A 719 -21.24 -38.29 -15.40
C ALA A 719 -21.31 -39.78 -15.83
N GLY A 720 -20.21 -40.53 -15.67
CA GLY A 720 -20.14 -41.96 -15.96
C GLY A 720 -19.67 -42.30 -17.38
N ALA A 721 -19.19 -41.32 -18.15
CA ALA A 721 -18.60 -41.60 -19.46
C ALA A 721 -17.37 -42.50 -19.31
N ARG A 722 -17.31 -43.55 -20.13
CA ARG A 722 -16.21 -44.51 -20.13
C ARG A 722 -15.42 -44.34 -21.42
N PRO A 723 -14.16 -43.89 -21.38
CA PRO A 723 -13.32 -43.78 -22.58
C PRO A 723 -13.15 -45.10 -23.33
N GLU A 724 -13.30 -46.23 -22.64
CA GLU A 724 -13.28 -47.59 -23.22
C GLU A 724 -14.54 -47.93 -24.04
N GLN A 725 -15.66 -47.31 -23.69
CA GLN A 725 -16.96 -47.48 -24.34
C GLN A 725 -17.56 -46.08 -24.56
N PRO A 726 -16.95 -45.28 -25.46
CA PRO A 726 -17.33 -43.89 -25.63
C PRO A 726 -18.78 -43.82 -26.12
N ALA A 727 -19.62 -43.07 -25.41
CA ALA A 727 -20.95 -42.72 -25.87
C ALA A 727 -20.89 -41.36 -26.56
N PHE A 728 -21.43 -41.25 -27.77
CA PHE A 728 -21.49 -40.00 -28.51
C PHE A 728 -22.71 -39.93 -29.42
N GLN A 729 -23.12 -38.71 -29.72
CA GLN A 729 -24.07 -38.41 -30.77
C GLN A 729 -23.33 -38.18 -32.07
N TRP A 730 -23.91 -38.62 -33.17
CA TRP A 730 -23.35 -38.41 -34.50
C TRP A 730 -24.42 -38.08 -35.52
N ARG A 731 -24.02 -37.40 -36.58
CA ARG A 731 -24.85 -37.17 -37.78
C ARG A 731 -23.95 -37.15 -39.00
N ARG A 732 -24.55 -37.33 -40.17
CA ARG A 732 -23.81 -37.38 -41.44
C ARG A 732 -24.57 -36.68 -42.56
N ARG A 733 -23.86 -36.28 -43.60
CA ARG A 733 -24.44 -35.86 -44.88
C ARG A 733 -23.61 -36.38 -46.06
N ASN A 734 -24.29 -36.64 -47.17
CA ASN A 734 -23.65 -37.09 -48.39
C ASN A 734 -22.87 -35.95 -49.05
N MET A 735 -21.66 -36.23 -49.56
CA MET A 735 -20.90 -35.33 -50.41
C MET A 735 -20.98 -35.82 -51.87
N THR A 736 -21.44 -34.95 -52.76
CA THR A 736 -21.62 -35.23 -54.19
C THR A 736 -20.91 -34.20 -55.04
N GLY A 737 -20.73 -34.47 -56.34
CA GLY A 737 -20.14 -33.51 -57.27
C GLY A 737 -20.88 -32.16 -57.34
N ALA A 738 -22.14 -32.10 -56.90
CA ALA A 738 -22.95 -30.89 -56.85
C ALA A 738 -22.88 -30.14 -55.50
N GLY A 739 -22.22 -30.71 -54.48
CA GLY A 739 -22.14 -30.16 -53.13
C GLY A 739 -22.50 -31.17 -52.04
N SER A 740 -22.58 -30.70 -50.79
CA SER A 740 -23.01 -31.50 -49.64
C SER A 740 -24.53 -31.44 -49.46
N GLY A 741 -25.16 -32.59 -49.23
CA GLY A 741 -26.60 -32.71 -48.97
C GLY A 741 -27.00 -32.25 -47.56
N ASP A 742 -28.25 -32.53 -47.18
CA ASP A 742 -28.76 -32.22 -45.85
C ASP A 742 -28.18 -33.15 -44.78
N TRP A 743 -28.09 -32.63 -43.56
CA TRP A 743 -27.67 -33.40 -42.39
C TRP A 743 -28.75 -34.39 -41.96
N SER A 744 -28.34 -35.62 -41.63
CA SER A 744 -29.19 -36.54 -40.88
C SER A 744 -29.55 -35.97 -39.51
N ALA A 745 -30.59 -36.54 -38.90
CA ALA A 745 -30.83 -36.36 -37.47
C ALA A 745 -29.62 -36.83 -36.65
N TRP A 746 -29.48 -36.28 -35.45
CA TRP A 746 -28.50 -36.77 -34.48
C TRP A 746 -28.93 -38.15 -33.97
N GLU A 747 -28.03 -39.12 -34.05
CA GLU A 747 -28.20 -40.48 -33.54
C GLU A 747 -27.18 -40.75 -32.41
N SER A 748 -27.54 -41.56 -31.42
CA SER A 748 -26.64 -41.92 -30.31
C SER A 748 -26.04 -43.30 -30.53
N ILE A 749 -24.76 -43.47 -30.23
CA ILE A 749 -24.08 -44.77 -30.25
C ILE A 749 -23.11 -44.89 -29.08
N THR A 750 -22.84 -46.12 -28.67
CA THR A 750 -21.80 -46.46 -27.68
C THR A 750 -20.81 -47.43 -28.29
N GLY A 751 -19.52 -47.10 -28.28
CA GLY A 751 -18.44 -47.97 -28.74
C GLY A 751 -17.39 -47.26 -29.59
N ARG A 752 -16.25 -47.92 -29.83
CA ARG A 752 -15.11 -47.37 -30.57
C ARG A 752 -15.21 -47.47 -32.09
N GLN A 753 -16.27 -48.09 -32.61
CA GLN A 753 -16.46 -48.26 -34.05
C GLN A 753 -17.83 -47.74 -34.46
N LEU A 754 -17.84 -46.87 -35.47
CA LEU A 754 -19.04 -46.35 -36.08
C LEU A 754 -19.09 -46.77 -37.55
N PHE A 755 -20.06 -47.63 -37.88
CA PHE A 755 -20.33 -48.04 -39.26
C PHE A 755 -21.35 -47.09 -39.89
N LEU A 756 -20.96 -46.48 -41.00
CA LEU A 756 -21.69 -45.43 -41.68
C LEU A 756 -22.16 -45.92 -43.05
N SER A 757 -23.31 -45.42 -43.49
CA SER A 757 -23.85 -45.67 -44.83
C SER A 757 -24.43 -44.37 -45.37
N PRO A 758 -24.16 -43.93 -46.61
CA PRO A 758 -24.83 -42.78 -47.20
C PRO A 758 -26.34 -42.73 -46.93
N THR A 759 -26.84 -41.52 -46.66
CA THR A 759 -28.27 -41.30 -46.45
C THR A 759 -29.01 -41.47 -47.77
N GLY A 760 -30.22 -42.04 -47.77
CA GLY A 760 -31.09 -41.98 -48.94
C GLY A 760 -31.29 -40.51 -49.35
N MET A 761 -31.32 -40.24 -50.66
CA MET A 761 -31.59 -38.90 -51.18
C MET A 761 -33.04 -38.49 -50.98
#